data_AF-A0A812QFJ3-F1
#
_entry.id   AF-A0A812QFJ3-F1
#
_cell.length_a   1.000
_cell.length_b   1.000
_cell.length_c   1.000
_cell.angle_alpha   90.00
_cell.angle_beta   90.00
_cell.angle_gamma   90.00
#
_symmetry.space_group_name_H-M   'P 1'
#
loop_
_entity.id
_entity.type
_entity.pdbx_description
1 polymer ?
#
loop_
_entity_poly.entity_id
_entity_poly.type
_entity_poly.pdbx_seq_one_letter_code
_entity_poly.pdbx_strand_id
1 'polypeptide(L)'
;DQGQGDGDQGDVDTNGSYNGSYDDNGSYYDYNGSYDYNGSYDYNGSYDYNGSYDYNGSYDYDGSGYEYDGPGQDYDYDGPGYDYNASGGYGYCAEMMCTKFKYDANGEIDWSAEMETTCASYEEGCPCNEEWEVSCESWGYKVCTPKSEGCYDPFDTTCDNATEYTCRDEWSAYCWDKAWGACPIFCTSNETMCYSYAYDASGEVDWMSDYNTSCAPLAEGCPCNPTWEQKCTDEWGSWCTSKLDSCPISCGDDEQVCWSTPYGNDGYPDWSLPGNQTCQSIDQHCPCNSEHEELCVMEWGSYCQSKVYGSCPVSCTADQLYCYETPYDDNGEIDWYGTWKETCANATDGCPCHPEWEKSCGSGWCMSKFENCPVDCGEFETCYHYISGNESCATESGCTCEDNEHECMEDGKQRCYPKDWYSSCPITCKATEMYCSEIGFDANGMMTWTDTCEPQNDDWFCPVVCKADSAKKCGSGFSAYCIAASDECPEECTDEQQECWVTDFDATGNWLSAKDKCGPKGQECPCGENSVRCNSNGFSYCEATYYGCPIECTADQKICYPVSYTPEGDYDWDAPINESCVAQEKTCPCGANAKLCKWTDDFGAEEEYCVPSAESCPVTCSSSQEKCFKSDYNATGYPTSFKETCVQKGTSCPCGTHSQKCTDPFFGDSYCYPKWDFWSNVRLDCPVYCKDNENTCYIPSYDAKGDWISTQEICVPQNQRCDCSKGQNAFECNFTDSWGTWSECLPLAGGFCPSTCPADEVPCPQVEDFMPDGTYLGLASPSKKCAASLAECPCGKQAECCPGAAGCISKSEGCPITCKAAEKKCYLTDFTDRGDFISDREVCVATDALCPCGKNTVKCPGEDVCLLKDVADVICPCKESQTTCSVVDYSTTGQVTGFSTACVAPGNPCPCGKNSLSCSDPNDAKALICTSKFSGKLTTSCPRPCTPEAEQAGNKTCIQTNLDKSGNFESVTVSCLKEGSCKPGKNMKRCPTGAVIASANACQDLYGTGGKNTTAVSENQKQTSKIILTLESATQNAVANAETARVTLNSVLQLPPGLTTSVAVKSGGSGRRLSTSSTKLVYTVSNTGSTGVAPSAVGERLKNMAKSGSKKLASATSTVGKVNAKATQLPLG
;
A
#
# COMPACT_ATOMS: atom_id res chain seq x y z
N ASP A 1 -69.60 12.52 -52.79
CA ASP A 1 -70.77 13.16 -52.17
C ASP A 1 -70.40 13.84 -50.88
N GLN A 2 -71.13 14.90 -50.58
CA GLN A 2 -70.75 16.13 -49.89
C GLN A 2 -70.57 16.03 -48.36
N GLY A 3 -69.86 17.01 -47.79
CA GLY A 3 -70.25 17.59 -46.50
C GLY A 3 -69.10 18.00 -45.57
N GLN A 4 -69.04 19.29 -45.24
CA GLN A 4 -68.09 19.97 -44.36
C GLN A 4 -68.17 19.56 -42.88
N GLY A 5 -67.12 19.88 -42.11
CA GLY A 5 -67.17 19.98 -40.65
C GLY A 5 -65.81 20.36 -40.06
N ASP A 6 -65.62 21.65 -39.77
CA ASP A 6 -64.51 22.24 -39.01
C ASP A 6 -64.51 21.80 -37.53
N GLY A 7 -63.37 21.93 -36.85
CA GLY A 7 -63.37 22.35 -35.44
C GLY A 7 -62.52 21.54 -34.45
N ASP A 8 -61.29 22.02 -34.25
CA ASP A 8 -60.55 22.23 -33.00
C ASP A 8 -60.36 21.16 -31.90
N GLN A 9 -59.05 20.97 -31.62
CA GLN A 9 -58.32 21.00 -30.35
C GLN A 9 -58.84 20.26 -29.11
N GLY A 10 -58.02 19.31 -28.66
CA GLY A 10 -57.95 18.81 -27.29
C GLY A 10 -56.69 17.97 -27.11
N ASP A 11 -55.76 18.48 -26.31
CA ASP A 11 -54.48 17.88 -25.90
C ASP A 11 -54.60 16.43 -25.42
N VAL A 12 -53.64 15.60 -25.82
CA VAL A 12 -53.38 14.29 -25.22
C VAL A 12 -51.93 14.23 -24.77
N ASP A 13 -51.73 14.44 -23.48
CA ASP A 13 -50.55 13.99 -22.75
C ASP A 13 -50.47 12.46 -22.82
N THR A 14 -49.37 11.95 -23.37
CA THR A 14 -48.99 10.54 -23.27
C THR A 14 -47.61 10.45 -22.62
N ASN A 15 -47.63 10.23 -21.30
CA ASN A 15 -46.47 9.79 -20.53
C ASN A 15 -46.11 8.35 -20.94
N GLY A 16 -45.06 8.20 -21.75
CA GLY A 16 -44.35 6.94 -21.96
C GLY A 16 -43.12 6.89 -21.07
N SER A 17 -43.17 6.04 -20.05
CA SER A 17 -42.03 5.70 -19.17
C SER A 17 -40.96 4.93 -19.96
N TYR A 18 -39.69 5.32 -19.82
CA TYR A 18 -38.53 4.52 -20.25
C TYR A 18 -37.56 4.43 -19.07
N ASN A 19 -37.31 3.20 -18.63
CA ASN A 19 -36.37 2.82 -17.56
C ASN A 19 -34.92 3.08 -18.00
N GLY A 20 -34.16 3.76 -17.14
CA GLY A 20 -32.70 3.72 -17.12
C GLY A 20 -32.28 3.38 -15.68
N SER A 21 -31.58 2.26 -15.50
CA SER A 21 -31.00 1.86 -14.22
C SER A 21 -29.81 2.76 -13.88
N TYR A 22 -29.73 3.16 -12.62
CA TYR A 22 -28.56 3.76 -11.98
C TYR A 22 -28.06 2.75 -10.96
N ASP A 23 -26.78 2.39 -11.04
CA ASP A 23 -26.02 1.76 -9.96
C ASP A 23 -25.04 2.80 -9.44
N ASP A 24 -25.21 3.26 -8.20
CA ASP A 24 -24.12 3.67 -7.30
C ASP A 24 -24.67 3.92 -5.86
N ASN A 25 -24.45 2.94 -4.98
CA ASN A 25 -24.05 3.10 -3.57
C ASN A 25 -24.14 1.73 -2.87
N GLY A 26 -23.02 1.01 -2.83
CA GLY A 26 -22.79 -0.17 -1.99
C GLY A 26 -21.80 0.17 -0.89
N SER A 27 -22.26 0.06 0.35
CA SER A 27 -21.49 0.18 1.58
C SER A 27 -20.46 -0.94 1.75
N TYR A 28 -19.27 -0.54 2.18
CA TYR A 28 -18.29 -1.27 3.01
C TYR A 28 -18.78 -2.62 3.60
N TYR A 29 -18.21 -3.73 3.11
CA TYR A 29 -17.37 -4.71 3.81
C TYR A 29 -17.18 -5.91 2.86
N ASP A 30 -16.07 -5.96 2.12
CA ASP A 30 -15.63 -7.17 1.43
C ASP A 30 -14.19 -7.48 1.85
N TYR A 31 -14.06 -8.61 2.55
CA TYR A 31 -12.82 -9.33 2.77
C TYR A 31 -12.57 -10.18 1.51
N ASN A 32 -11.49 -9.91 0.78
CA ASN A 32 -10.85 -10.88 -0.13
C ASN A 32 -9.46 -10.36 -0.52
N GLY A 33 -8.46 -10.78 0.24
CA GLY A 33 -7.05 -10.67 -0.14
C GLY A 33 -6.67 -11.77 -1.13
N SER A 34 -6.15 -11.39 -2.29
CA SER A 34 -5.33 -12.27 -3.12
C SER A 34 -3.87 -12.05 -2.73
N TYR A 35 -3.27 -13.03 -2.06
CA TYR A 35 -1.84 -13.06 -1.76
C TYR A 35 -1.06 -13.47 -3.02
N ASP A 36 -0.08 -12.66 -3.41
CA ASP A 36 1.11 -13.10 -4.14
C ASP A 36 2.32 -12.81 -3.23
N TYR A 37 3.05 -13.86 -2.88
CA TYR A 37 4.19 -13.86 -1.96
C TYR A 37 5.51 -13.70 -2.74
N ASN A 38 6.31 -12.68 -2.44
CA ASN A 38 7.78 -12.76 -2.33
C ASN A 38 8.43 -11.42 -1.89
N GLY A 39 8.92 -11.42 -0.64
CA GLY A 39 10.11 -10.73 -0.10
C GLY A 39 10.06 -9.20 0.09
N SER A 40 10.55 -8.59 1.18
CA SER A 40 11.08 -9.00 2.48
C SER A 40 11.09 -7.73 3.35
N TYR A 41 10.53 -7.77 4.56
CA TYR A 41 10.61 -6.65 5.52
C TYR A 41 11.83 -6.85 6.43
N ASP A 42 12.79 -5.93 6.37
CA ASP A 42 13.82 -5.77 7.40
C ASP A 42 13.50 -4.54 8.25
N TYR A 43 13.33 -4.79 9.55
CA TYR A 43 13.30 -3.78 10.61
C TYR A 43 14.71 -3.70 11.19
N ASN A 44 15.42 -2.59 10.98
CA ASN A 44 16.64 -2.28 11.72
C ASN A 44 16.64 -0.82 12.11
N GLY A 45 16.37 -0.56 13.39
CA GLY A 45 16.77 0.66 14.07
C GLY A 45 18.17 0.48 14.64
N SER A 46 19.15 1.20 14.11
CA SER A 46 20.43 1.43 14.78
C SER A 46 20.91 2.84 14.43
N TYR A 47 20.99 3.68 15.46
CA TYR A 47 21.69 4.97 15.41
C TYR A 47 23.20 4.71 15.47
N ASP A 48 23.99 5.43 14.67
CA ASP A 48 25.41 5.67 14.98
C ASP A 48 25.96 6.96 14.37
N TYR A 49 26.89 7.55 15.12
CA TYR A 49 27.46 8.90 14.99
C TYR A 49 28.77 8.86 14.21
N ASN A 50 28.91 9.77 13.23
CA ASN A 50 30.07 9.93 12.35
C ASN A 50 31.22 10.73 12.99
N GLY A 51 32.45 10.48 12.51
CA GLY A 51 33.50 11.50 12.44
C GLY A 51 34.92 10.96 12.21
N SER A 52 35.41 11.02 10.97
CA SER A 52 36.84 10.82 10.61
C SER A 52 37.32 11.89 9.64
N TYR A 53 38.57 12.38 9.82
CA TYR A 53 39.33 13.15 8.82
C TYR A 53 40.82 12.72 8.75
N ASP A 54 41.45 13.09 7.63
CA ASP A 54 42.41 12.33 6.80
C ASP A 54 43.95 12.59 6.92
N TYR A 55 44.70 11.54 6.52
CA TYR A 55 45.97 11.41 5.75
C TYR A 55 47.34 12.00 6.16
N ASN A 56 48.37 11.13 6.28
CA ASN A 56 49.51 11.02 5.32
C ASN A 56 50.62 9.99 5.73
N GLY A 57 50.90 9.02 4.85
CA GLY A 57 52.26 8.76 4.33
C GLY A 57 53.31 7.92 5.11
N SER A 58 53.41 6.63 4.72
CA SER A 58 54.59 5.94 4.16
C SER A 58 55.74 5.32 5.01
N TYR A 59 56.09 4.08 4.59
CA TYR A 59 57.40 3.36 4.52
C TYR A 59 57.73 2.18 5.47
N ASP A 60 57.82 1.00 4.83
CA ASP A 60 58.77 -0.14 4.88
C ASP A 60 59.51 -0.52 6.19
N TYR A 61 59.48 -1.80 6.58
CA TYR A 61 60.64 -2.73 6.38
C TYR A 61 60.37 -4.20 6.80
N ASP A 62 61.06 -5.09 6.07
CA ASP A 62 61.14 -6.56 6.12
C ASP A 62 61.51 -7.21 7.47
N GLY A 63 61.15 -8.50 7.64
CA GLY A 63 61.72 -9.33 8.71
C GLY A 63 61.32 -10.81 8.73
N SER A 64 61.87 -11.59 7.80
CA SER A 64 61.76 -13.05 7.67
C SER A 64 62.33 -13.89 8.83
N GLY A 65 61.63 -14.97 9.19
CA GLY A 65 62.16 -16.35 9.36
C GLY A 65 62.88 -16.73 10.68
N TYR A 66 62.45 -17.82 11.33
CA TYR A 66 63.04 -19.18 11.22
C TYR A 66 62.54 -20.16 12.31
N GLU A 67 62.03 -21.30 11.81
CA GLU A 67 62.12 -22.72 12.20
C GLU A 67 62.51 -23.25 13.61
N TYR A 68 61.65 -24.20 14.05
CA TYR A 68 61.83 -25.55 14.62
C TYR A 68 62.62 -25.81 15.93
N ASP A 69 61.97 -26.52 16.89
CA ASP A 69 62.22 -27.95 17.21
C ASP A 69 61.40 -28.42 18.44
N GLY A 70 60.69 -29.56 18.32
CA GLY A 70 60.16 -30.34 19.46
C GLY A 70 61.27 -31.16 20.16
N PRO A 71 61.05 -31.89 21.29
CA PRO A 71 60.09 -33.03 21.33
C PRO A 71 59.51 -33.45 22.73
N GLY A 72 58.48 -34.32 22.72
CA GLY A 72 58.47 -35.56 23.54
C GLY A 72 57.52 -35.74 24.76
N GLN A 73 56.55 -36.67 24.61
CA GLN A 73 56.03 -37.71 25.56
C GLN A 73 55.45 -37.27 26.93
N ASP A 74 54.39 -37.84 27.54
CA ASP A 74 53.74 -39.16 27.51
C ASP A 74 52.28 -39.05 28.07
N TYR A 75 51.48 -40.10 27.84
CA TYR A 75 50.05 -40.29 28.13
C TYR A 75 49.63 -40.38 29.62
N ASP A 76 48.40 -39.96 29.96
CA ASP A 76 47.40 -40.84 30.58
C ASP A 76 45.96 -40.26 30.55
N TYR A 77 45.00 -41.17 30.50
CA TYR A 77 43.59 -41.09 30.09
C TYR A 77 42.65 -40.84 31.29
N ASP A 78 41.57 -40.05 31.12
CA ASP A 78 40.22 -40.33 31.69
C ASP A 78 39.16 -39.27 31.28
N GLY A 79 38.14 -39.71 30.51
CA GLY A 79 36.75 -39.21 30.59
C GLY A 79 36.31 -38.07 29.64
N PRO A 80 35.28 -38.24 28.79
CA PRO A 80 34.92 -37.29 27.73
C PRO A 80 33.89 -36.24 28.18
N GLY A 81 34.18 -34.96 27.91
CA GLY A 81 33.23 -33.86 27.91
C GLY A 81 33.51 -33.01 26.68
N TYR A 82 32.52 -32.89 25.78
CA TYR A 82 32.63 -32.20 24.51
C TYR A 82 32.80 -30.68 24.71
N ASP A 83 33.92 -30.16 24.23
CA ASP A 83 34.22 -28.73 24.08
C ASP A 83 33.46 -28.13 22.89
N TYR A 84 32.83 -26.97 23.10
CA TYR A 84 32.62 -25.98 22.05
C TYR A 84 33.73 -24.93 22.17
N ASN A 85 34.54 -24.82 21.12
CA ASN A 85 35.57 -23.80 20.94
C ASN A 85 34.96 -22.39 20.94
N ALA A 86 35.30 -21.59 21.95
CA ALA A 86 35.19 -20.13 21.91
C ALA A 86 36.60 -19.53 21.94
N SER A 87 37.09 -19.09 20.79
CA SER A 87 38.33 -18.31 20.68
C SER A 87 38.00 -16.82 20.81
N GLY A 88 38.37 -16.24 21.96
CA GLY A 88 38.33 -14.80 22.22
C GLY A 88 38.85 -14.50 23.63
N GLY A 89 40.16 -14.35 23.77
CA GLY A 89 40.81 -14.17 25.08
C GLY A 89 40.58 -12.78 25.68
N TYR A 90 39.73 -12.68 26.69
CA TYR A 90 39.71 -11.55 27.63
C TYR A 90 40.35 -11.97 28.95
N GLY A 91 41.44 -11.32 29.33
CA GLY A 91 42.11 -11.54 30.61
C GLY A 91 41.36 -10.87 31.76
N TYR A 92 40.83 -11.66 32.70
CA TYR A 92 40.22 -11.15 33.94
C TYR A 92 41.29 -10.85 35.00
N CYS A 93 41.30 -9.63 35.55
CA CYS A 93 42.06 -9.28 36.76
C CYS A 93 41.27 -9.72 38.01
N ALA A 94 41.95 -10.31 39.00
CA ALA A 94 41.30 -10.79 40.23
C ALA A 94 40.95 -9.70 41.26
N GLU A 95 41.47 -8.46 41.11
CA GLU A 95 41.30 -7.39 42.10
C GLU A 95 40.78 -6.09 41.48
N MET A 96 41.60 -5.30 40.77
CA MET A 96 41.17 -4.07 40.10
C MET A 96 41.86 -3.90 38.75
N MET A 97 41.09 -3.52 37.73
CA MET A 97 41.60 -3.21 36.40
C MET A 97 41.82 -1.69 36.30
N CYS A 98 43.06 -1.28 36.01
CA CYS A 98 43.48 0.10 35.84
C CYS A 98 43.73 0.39 34.36
N THR A 99 42.95 1.30 33.80
CA THR A 99 43.10 1.75 32.42
C THR A 99 43.93 3.02 32.42
N LYS A 100 45.02 3.02 31.64
CA LYS A 100 45.88 4.20 31.51
C LYS A 100 45.60 4.90 30.19
N PHE A 101 45.17 6.16 30.26
CA PHE A 101 44.97 6.98 29.08
C PHE A 101 46.33 7.44 28.53
N LYS A 102 46.50 7.37 27.20
CA LYS A 102 47.59 8.06 26.51
C LYS A 102 47.12 9.47 26.21
N TYR A 103 48.00 10.43 26.45
CA TYR A 103 47.75 11.84 26.17
C TYR A 103 48.63 12.26 25.00
N ASP A 104 48.08 13.07 24.10
CA ASP A 104 48.83 13.66 23.00
C ASP A 104 49.82 14.74 23.49
N ALA A 105 50.57 15.35 22.58
CA ALA A 105 51.54 16.39 22.92
C ALA A 105 50.89 17.68 23.49
N ASN A 106 49.57 17.84 23.38
CA ASN A 106 48.82 18.98 23.88
C ASN A 106 48.15 18.69 25.24
N GLY A 107 48.20 17.45 25.73
CA GLY A 107 47.59 17.04 27.00
C GLY A 107 46.14 16.61 26.88
N GLU A 108 45.64 16.33 25.68
CA GLU A 108 44.31 15.76 25.43
C GLU A 108 44.40 14.24 25.32
N ILE A 109 43.33 13.52 25.72
CA ILE A 109 43.29 12.05 25.66
C ILE A 109 43.30 11.61 24.20
N ASP A 110 44.30 10.81 23.82
CA ASP A 110 44.40 10.20 22.49
C ASP A 110 43.53 8.94 22.43
N TRP A 111 42.27 9.13 22.02
CA TRP A 111 41.29 8.06 21.90
C TRP A 111 41.61 7.05 20.79
N SER A 112 42.60 7.31 19.93
CA SER A 112 42.99 6.43 18.83
C SER A 112 44.07 5.40 19.20
N ALA A 113 44.72 5.57 20.36
CA ALA A 113 45.74 4.64 20.83
C ALA A 113 45.11 3.49 21.64
N GLU A 114 45.57 2.25 21.41
CA GLU A 114 45.18 1.10 22.24
C GLU A 114 45.37 1.41 23.73
N MET A 115 44.26 1.32 24.48
CA MET A 115 44.24 1.51 25.93
C MET A 115 45.04 0.38 26.60
N GLU A 116 46.08 0.75 27.36
CA GLU A 116 46.78 -0.22 28.20
C GLU A 116 45.97 -0.45 29.48
N THR A 117 45.48 -1.68 29.65
CA THR A 117 44.88 -2.15 30.89
C THR A 117 45.91 -2.92 31.70
N THR A 118 46.07 -2.54 32.97
CA THR A 118 46.96 -3.20 33.93
C THR A 118 46.18 -3.59 35.18
N CYS A 119 46.54 -4.68 35.85
CA CYS A 119 45.90 -5.02 37.12
C CYS A 119 46.64 -4.31 38.27
N ALA A 120 45.92 -3.70 39.21
CA ALA A 120 46.47 -3.16 40.45
C ALA A 120 45.72 -3.71 41.67
N SER A 121 46.37 -3.67 42.84
CA SER A 121 45.72 -4.03 44.10
C SER A 121 44.92 -2.85 44.65
N TYR A 122 43.86 -3.15 45.43
CA TYR A 122 43.03 -2.12 46.07
C TYR A 122 43.82 -1.19 47.00
N GLU A 123 44.92 -1.65 47.60
CA GLU A 123 45.75 -0.85 48.50
C GLU A 123 46.70 0.11 47.76
N GLU A 124 47.13 -0.24 46.55
CA GLU A 124 48.06 0.58 45.76
C GLU A 124 47.35 1.64 44.92
N GLY A 125 46.11 1.36 44.47
CA GLY A 125 45.35 2.24 43.56
C GLY A 125 45.99 2.36 42.17
N CYS A 126 45.27 2.96 41.21
CA CYS A 126 45.82 3.12 39.87
C CYS A 126 46.93 4.19 39.83
N PRO A 127 48.10 3.92 39.23
CA PRO A 127 49.17 4.90 39.14
C PRO A 127 48.84 5.98 38.09
N CYS A 128 48.52 7.20 38.56
CA CYS A 128 48.17 8.33 37.70
C CYS A 128 49.40 8.92 37.00
N ASN A 129 49.19 9.44 35.79
CA ASN A 129 50.17 10.26 35.10
C ASN A 129 50.27 11.63 35.79
N GLU A 130 51.28 11.83 36.64
CA GLU A 130 51.45 13.07 37.43
C GLU A 130 51.54 14.36 36.59
N GLU A 131 51.82 14.27 35.28
CA GLU A 131 51.86 15.44 34.40
C GLU A 131 50.45 15.94 34.05
N TRP A 132 49.53 15.02 33.72
CA TRP A 132 48.22 15.34 33.11
C TRP A 132 47.01 14.98 33.97
N GLU A 133 47.18 14.09 34.96
CA GLU A 133 46.12 13.58 35.81
C GLU A 133 46.33 13.99 37.28
N VAL A 134 45.24 14.05 38.03
CA VAL A 134 45.23 14.18 39.49
C VAL A 134 44.53 12.96 40.10
N SER A 135 45.10 12.46 41.20
CA SER A 135 44.47 11.38 41.97
C SER A 135 43.35 11.97 42.83
N CYS A 136 42.11 11.58 42.55
CA CYS A 136 40.92 11.95 43.31
C CYS A 136 40.46 10.77 44.17
N GLU A 137 40.10 11.04 45.43
CA GLU A 137 39.45 10.05 46.29
C GLU A 137 37.94 10.14 46.09
N SER A 138 37.35 9.11 45.49
CA SER A 138 35.91 8.98 45.31
C SER A 138 35.48 7.64 45.89
N TRP A 139 34.54 7.65 46.83
CA TRP A 139 34.01 6.43 47.51
C TRP A 139 35.07 5.52 48.16
N GLY A 140 36.21 6.08 48.59
CA GLY A 140 37.25 5.34 49.31
C GLY A 140 38.29 4.65 48.42
N TYR A 141 38.26 4.87 47.10
CA TYR A 141 39.31 4.45 46.16
C TYR A 141 39.91 5.64 45.42
N LYS A 142 41.14 5.49 44.96
CA LYS A 142 41.89 6.52 44.21
C LYS A 142 41.73 6.30 42.72
N VAL A 143 41.10 7.26 42.05
CA VAL A 143 40.93 7.30 40.59
C VAL A 143 41.70 8.48 40.01
N CYS A 144 42.21 8.32 38.79
CA CYS A 144 42.95 9.36 38.08
C CYS A 144 41.99 10.12 37.18
N THR A 145 41.84 11.43 37.38
CA THR A 145 41.07 12.29 36.47
C THR A 145 41.97 13.32 35.82
N PRO A 146 41.66 13.76 34.58
CA PRO A 146 42.40 14.84 33.94
C PRO A 146 42.40 16.11 34.81
N LYS A 147 43.56 16.77 34.94
CA LYS A 147 43.66 18.02 35.73
C LYS A 147 42.77 19.15 35.20
N SER A 148 42.37 19.11 33.93
CA SER A 148 41.44 20.05 33.30
C SER A 148 40.02 19.96 33.86
N GLU A 149 39.60 18.78 34.33
CA GLU A 149 38.23 18.54 34.80
C GLU A 149 38.07 18.75 36.31
N GLY A 150 39.17 18.67 37.07
CA GLY A 150 39.13 18.71 38.53
C GLY A 150 38.51 17.46 39.15
N CYS A 151 38.51 17.36 40.48
CA CYS A 151 37.84 16.25 41.15
C CYS A 151 36.35 16.56 41.27
N TYR A 152 35.51 15.74 40.65
CA TYR A 152 34.04 15.81 40.77
C TYR A 152 33.62 15.56 42.22
N ASP A 153 32.91 16.52 42.82
CA ASP A 153 32.30 16.38 44.14
C ASP A 153 30.82 15.97 43.95
N PRO A 154 30.44 14.72 44.25
CA PRO A 154 29.07 14.24 44.07
C PRO A 154 28.03 14.91 45.01
N PHE A 155 28.43 15.89 45.84
CA PHE A 155 27.54 16.62 46.74
C PHE A 155 27.22 18.08 46.34
N ASP A 156 27.60 18.53 45.14
CA ASP A 156 27.20 19.85 44.66
C ASP A 156 25.74 19.85 44.14
N THR A 157 24.81 20.39 44.94
CA THR A 157 23.35 20.30 44.73
C THR A 157 22.72 21.42 43.88
N THR A 158 23.48 22.18 43.12
CA THR A 158 22.91 23.23 42.25
C THR A 158 22.53 22.67 40.88
N CYS A 159 21.27 22.23 40.72
CA CYS A 159 20.71 21.88 39.42
C CYS A 159 20.51 23.10 38.54
N ASP A 160 20.70 22.93 37.23
CA ASP A 160 20.35 23.96 36.27
C ASP A 160 18.82 24.04 36.13
N ASN A 161 18.22 25.05 36.75
CA ASN A 161 16.78 25.25 36.73
C ASN A 161 16.19 25.42 35.31
N ALA A 162 17.01 25.70 34.28
CA ALA A 162 16.54 25.77 32.90
C ALA A 162 16.25 24.37 32.34
N THR A 163 17.17 23.41 32.50
CA THR A 163 17.15 22.10 31.84
C THR A 163 16.83 20.93 32.76
N GLU A 164 16.89 21.12 34.08
CA GLU A 164 16.76 20.02 35.04
C GLU A 164 15.66 20.28 36.08
N TYR A 165 14.97 19.22 36.51
CA TYR A 165 14.20 19.16 37.75
C TYR A 165 15.13 18.81 38.90
N THR A 166 14.95 19.45 40.06
CA THR A 166 15.51 18.92 41.32
C THR A 166 14.58 17.83 41.84
N CYS A 167 14.90 16.57 41.53
CA CYS A 167 14.18 15.42 42.02
C CYS A 167 14.72 15.00 43.40
N ARG A 168 13.87 14.32 44.16
CA ARG A 168 14.18 13.90 45.53
C ARG A 168 13.77 12.46 45.70
N ASP A 169 14.69 11.63 46.16
CA ASP A 169 14.37 10.35 46.76
C ASP A 169 14.54 10.44 48.29
N GLU A 170 14.47 9.30 48.97
CA GLU A 170 14.65 9.23 50.43
C GLU A 170 16.12 9.41 50.87
N TRP A 171 17.08 9.39 49.95
CA TRP A 171 18.52 9.40 50.20
C TRP A 171 19.18 10.75 49.87
N SER A 172 18.73 11.46 48.82
CA SER A 172 19.33 12.72 48.36
C SER A 172 18.41 13.52 47.42
N ALA A 173 18.87 14.72 47.05
CA ALA A 173 18.32 15.47 45.92
C ALA A 173 19.28 15.32 44.73
N TYR A 174 18.75 15.01 43.55
CA TYR A 174 19.52 14.87 42.32
C TYR A 174 18.84 15.65 41.18
N CYS A 175 19.59 15.93 40.14
CA CYS A 175 19.10 16.67 38.98
C CYS A 175 18.61 15.68 37.92
N TRP A 176 17.40 15.90 37.39
CA TRP A 176 16.77 15.06 36.37
C TRP A 176 16.47 15.91 35.16
N ASP A 177 16.99 15.53 34.00
CA ASP A 177 16.78 16.32 32.78
C ASP A 177 15.28 16.36 32.45
N LYS A 178 14.76 17.56 32.18
CA LYS A 178 13.34 17.74 31.84
C LYS A 178 12.97 17.04 30.53
N ALA A 179 13.93 16.75 29.66
CA ALA A 179 13.74 15.96 28.45
C ALA A 179 13.37 14.50 28.75
N TRP A 180 13.64 13.99 29.96
CA TRP A 180 13.36 12.61 30.36
C TRP A 180 12.01 12.46 31.09
N GLY A 181 11.14 13.46 31.00
CA GLY A 181 9.81 13.43 31.63
C GLY A 181 9.81 13.85 33.11
N ALA A 182 8.73 13.51 33.82
CA ALA A 182 8.59 13.83 35.25
C ALA A 182 9.59 13.03 36.11
N CYS A 183 9.87 13.52 37.33
CA CYS A 183 10.71 12.79 38.28
C CYS A 183 10.19 11.36 38.49
N PRO A 184 11.05 10.32 38.40
CA PRO A 184 10.65 8.96 38.72
C PRO A 184 10.08 8.87 40.15
N ILE A 185 9.03 8.09 40.33
CA ILE A 185 8.37 7.93 41.63
C ILE A 185 9.14 6.88 42.44
N PHE A 186 9.69 7.28 43.58
CA PHE A 186 10.27 6.37 44.57
C PHE A 186 9.33 6.25 45.76
N CYS A 187 8.87 5.02 46.02
CA CYS A 187 8.04 4.73 47.19
C CYS A 187 8.91 4.64 48.43
N THR A 188 8.41 5.15 49.55
CA THR A 188 9.14 5.05 50.83
C THR A 188 9.18 3.59 51.30
N SER A 189 10.05 3.27 52.27
CA SER A 189 10.12 1.93 52.90
C SER A 189 8.79 1.38 53.47
N ASN A 190 7.75 2.22 53.56
CA ASN A 190 6.44 1.89 54.13
C ASN A 190 5.37 1.71 53.03
N GLU A 191 5.77 1.85 51.78
CA GLU A 191 4.92 1.85 50.59
C GLU A 191 5.46 0.81 49.60
N THR A 192 4.56 0.21 48.83
CA THR A 192 4.90 -0.62 47.68
C THR A 192 4.62 0.15 46.41
N MET A 193 5.45 -0.06 45.40
CA MET A 193 5.23 0.47 44.07
C MET A 193 4.13 -0.35 43.38
N CYS A 194 3.21 0.33 42.73
CA CYS A 194 2.03 -0.22 42.11
C CYS A 194 1.99 0.17 40.64
N TYR A 195 1.74 -0.83 39.79
CA TYR A 195 1.55 -0.68 38.35
C TYR A 195 0.06 -0.90 38.06
N SER A 196 -0.55 0.02 37.32
CA SER A 196 -1.92 -0.18 36.81
C SER A 196 -1.91 -0.17 35.29
N TYR A 197 -2.52 -1.18 34.69
CA TYR A 197 -2.70 -1.30 33.24
C TYR A 197 -3.98 -0.57 32.79
N ALA A 198 -3.98 0.01 31.59
CA ALA A 198 -5.23 0.40 30.96
C ALA A 198 -5.87 -0.83 30.30
N TYR A 199 -7.20 -0.88 30.34
CA TYR A 199 -8.01 -1.91 29.72
C TYR A 199 -8.92 -1.27 28.69
N ASP A 200 -9.10 -1.92 27.55
CA ASP A 200 -10.01 -1.45 26.52
C ASP A 200 -11.49 -1.74 26.87
N ALA A 201 -12.40 -1.44 25.95
CA ALA A 201 -13.83 -1.67 26.13
C ALA A 201 -14.22 -3.16 26.20
N SER A 202 -13.35 -4.07 25.76
CA SER A 202 -13.55 -5.52 25.78
C SER A 202 -12.98 -6.18 27.06
N GLY A 203 -12.18 -5.45 27.83
CA GLY A 203 -11.51 -5.95 29.03
C GLY A 203 -10.14 -6.57 28.75
N GLU A 204 -9.61 -6.40 27.53
CA GLU A 204 -8.23 -6.75 27.20
C GLU A 204 -7.27 -5.65 27.63
N VAL A 205 -6.05 -6.04 28.03
CA VAL A 205 -5.00 -5.08 28.40
C VAL A 205 -4.58 -4.30 27.16
N ASP A 206 -4.65 -2.97 27.23
CA ASP A 206 -4.12 -2.11 26.18
C ASP A 206 -2.59 -2.00 26.34
N TRP A 207 -1.89 -2.93 25.68
CA TRP A 207 -0.43 -3.00 25.68
C TRP A 207 0.26 -1.77 25.06
N MET A 208 -0.48 -0.89 24.39
CA MET A 208 0.04 0.37 23.84
C MET A 208 -0.15 1.58 24.78
N SER A 209 -0.86 1.42 25.90
CA SER A 209 -1.01 2.46 26.91
C SER A 209 0.19 2.51 27.87
N ASP A 210 0.64 3.71 28.25
CA ASP A 210 1.64 3.87 29.30
C ASP A 210 1.10 3.33 30.64
N TYR A 211 1.86 2.44 31.29
CA TYR A 211 1.49 1.96 32.62
C TYR A 211 1.66 3.09 33.65
N ASN A 212 0.64 3.31 34.47
CA ASN A 212 0.74 4.29 35.55
C ASN A 212 1.43 3.67 36.77
N THR A 213 2.54 4.25 37.20
CA THR A 213 3.22 3.92 38.46
C THR A 213 2.70 4.78 39.59
N SER A 214 2.33 4.17 40.72
CA SER A 214 1.92 4.87 41.95
C SER A 214 2.49 4.18 43.19
N CYS A 215 2.48 4.86 44.33
CA CYS A 215 2.84 4.26 45.62
C CYS A 215 1.57 3.99 46.44
N ALA A 216 1.47 2.78 47.00
CA ALA A 216 0.42 2.42 47.95
C ALA A 216 1.06 2.00 49.28
N PRO A 217 0.45 2.26 50.45
CA PRO A 217 0.95 1.77 51.71
C PRO A 217 1.12 0.24 51.70
N LEU A 218 2.26 -0.27 52.19
CA LEU A 218 2.58 -1.70 52.22
C LEU A 218 1.49 -2.52 52.95
N ALA A 219 0.81 -1.90 53.92
CA ALA A 219 -0.29 -2.49 54.67
C ALA A 219 -1.63 -2.57 53.89
N GLU A 220 -1.81 -1.75 52.86
CA GLU A 220 -3.03 -1.69 52.05
C GLU A 220 -2.88 -2.49 50.74
N GLY A 221 -1.65 -2.59 50.22
CA GLY A 221 -1.33 -3.22 48.94
C GLY A 221 -1.84 -2.41 47.75
N CYS A 222 -1.54 -2.85 46.53
CA CYS A 222 -1.95 -2.09 45.34
C CYS A 222 -3.48 -2.08 45.15
N PRO A 223 -4.08 -0.93 44.81
CA PRO A 223 -5.51 -0.84 44.50
C PRO A 223 -5.78 -1.43 43.11
N CYS A 224 -6.51 -2.54 43.05
CA CYS A 224 -6.89 -3.18 41.79
C CYS A 224 -8.12 -2.52 41.17
N ASN A 225 -8.16 -2.44 39.85
CA ASN A 225 -9.34 -2.03 39.11
C ASN A 225 -10.49 -3.00 39.41
N PRO A 226 -11.58 -2.57 40.09
CA PRO A 226 -12.62 -3.48 40.55
C PRO A 226 -13.44 -4.09 39.41
N THR A 227 -13.36 -3.56 38.19
CA THR A 227 -14.06 -4.07 37.01
C THR A 227 -13.25 -5.18 36.36
N TRP A 228 -11.97 -4.96 36.10
CA TRP A 228 -11.15 -5.80 35.21
C TRP A 228 -10.07 -6.61 35.91
N GLU A 229 -9.68 -6.23 37.12
CA GLU A 229 -8.61 -6.90 37.86
C GLU A 229 -9.15 -7.60 39.11
N GLN A 230 -8.46 -8.65 39.54
CA GLN A 230 -8.62 -9.27 40.84
C GLN A 230 -7.34 -9.15 41.66
N LYS A 231 -7.50 -9.01 42.98
CA LYS A 231 -6.40 -8.94 43.93
C LYS A 231 -5.91 -10.35 44.22
N CYS A 232 -4.70 -10.66 43.80
CA CYS A 232 -3.99 -11.88 44.18
C CYS A 232 -3.13 -11.60 45.41
N THR A 233 -2.90 -12.62 46.22
CA THR A 233 -2.08 -12.49 47.43
C THR A 233 -1.30 -13.77 47.63
N ASP A 234 0.00 -13.64 47.80
CA ASP A 234 0.91 -14.71 48.21
C ASP A 234 1.65 -14.30 49.50
N GLU A 235 2.72 -15.01 49.83
CA GLU A 235 3.58 -14.71 50.98
C GLU A 235 4.44 -13.44 50.82
N TRP A 236 4.59 -12.92 49.60
CA TRP A 236 5.41 -11.75 49.24
C TRP A 236 4.60 -10.46 49.15
N GLY A 237 3.28 -10.54 49.02
CA GLY A 237 2.39 -9.38 49.07
C GLY A 237 1.12 -9.58 48.29
N SER A 238 0.46 -8.47 47.94
CA SER A 238 -0.73 -8.47 47.09
C SER A 238 -0.53 -7.64 45.83
N TRP A 239 -0.82 -8.23 44.68
CA TRP A 239 -0.78 -7.59 43.36
C TRP A 239 -2.11 -7.77 42.64
N CYS A 240 -2.28 -7.05 41.53
CA CYS A 240 -3.47 -7.10 40.70
C CYS A 240 -3.16 -7.90 39.43
N THR A 241 -4.06 -8.79 39.05
CA THR A 241 -4.02 -9.51 37.76
C THR A 241 -5.37 -9.38 37.08
N SER A 242 -5.42 -9.57 35.76
CA SER A 242 -6.69 -9.61 35.02
C SER A 242 -7.65 -10.63 35.62
N LYS A 243 -8.95 -10.33 35.67
CA LYS A 243 -10.00 -11.30 36.07
C LYS A 243 -10.14 -12.47 35.10
N LEU A 244 -9.60 -12.34 33.90
CA LEU A 244 -9.52 -13.44 32.93
C LEU A 244 -8.46 -14.47 33.35
N ASP A 245 -7.43 -14.05 34.08
CA ASP A 245 -6.36 -14.92 34.59
C ASP A 245 -6.65 -15.34 36.02
N SER A 246 -6.50 -16.64 36.32
CA SER A 246 -6.57 -17.12 37.70
C SER A 246 -5.35 -16.65 38.49
N CYS A 247 -5.53 -16.29 39.77
CA CYS A 247 -4.37 -16.00 40.63
C CYS A 247 -3.41 -17.20 40.66
N PRO A 248 -2.11 -17.00 40.38
CA PRO A 248 -1.11 -18.06 40.50
C PRO A 248 -1.20 -18.71 41.88
N ILE A 249 -1.16 -20.04 41.94
CA ILE A 249 -1.11 -20.75 43.21
C ILE A 249 0.35 -20.83 43.67
N SER A 250 0.60 -20.59 44.95
CA SER A 250 1.88 -20.91 45.57
C SER A 250 1.77 -22.29 46.22
N CYS A 251 2.60 -23.23 45.77
CA CYS A 251 2.69 -24.57 46.36
C CYS A 251 3.76 -24.60 47.46
N GLY A 252 3.60 -25.47 48.45
CA GLY A 252 4.61 -25.61 49.50
C GLY A 252 5.96 -26.12 48.98
N ASP A 253 7.02 -25.99 49.77
CA ASP A 253 8.40 -26.41 49.40
C ASP A 253 8.52 -27.91 49.02
N ASP A 254 7.55 -28.75 49.40
CA ASP A 254 7.46 -30.19 49.10
C ASP A 254 6.43 -30.53 48.01
N GLU A 255 5.90 -29.51 47.33
CA GLU A 255 4.90 -29.60 46.27
C GLU A 255 5.41 -28.94 44.97
N GLN A 256 5.03 -29.50 43.84
CA GLN A 256 5.22 -28.95 42.50
C GLN A 256 3.90 -28.40 41.95
N VAL A 257 4.00 -27.33 41.15
CA VAL A 257 2.86 -26.77 40.41
C VAL A 257 2.59 -27.63 39.19
N CYS A 258 1.40 -28.22 39.13
CA CYS A 258 0.90 -28.99 38.00
C CYS A 258 -0.09 -28.16 37.18
N TRP A 259 0.19 -28.02 35.89
CA TRP A 259 -0.65 -27.32 34.93
C TRP A 259 -1.53 -28.34 34.20
N SER A 260 -2.85 -28.13 34.18
CA SER A 260 -3.76 -28.91 33.35
C SER A 260 -4.17 -28.11 32.11
N THR A 261 -3.96 -28.68 30.94
CA THR A 261 -4.38 -28.10 29.66
C THR A 261 -5.87 -28.40 29.42
N PRO A 262 -6.71 -27.39 29.16
CA PRO A 262 -8.09 -27.62 28.72
C PRO A 262 -8.10 -28.14 27.28
N TYR A 263 -9.04 -29.04 26.98
CA TYR A 263 -9.18 -29.66 25.65
C TYR A 263 -10.55 -29.36 25.06
N GLY A 264 -10.58 -29.09 23.76
CA GLY A 264 -11.81 -28.97 23.00
C GLY A 264 -12.49 -30.33 22.79
N ASN A 265 -13.73 -30.31 22.29
CA ASN A 265 -14.49 -31.53 21.98
C ASN A 265 -13.86 -32.38 20.87
N ASP A 266 -12.94 -31.81 20.09
CA ASP A 266 -12.15 -32.48 19.04
C ASP A 266 -10.89 -33.18 19.59
N GLY A 267 -10.59 -32.98 20.87
CA GLY A 267 -9.44 -33.57 21.55
C GLY A 267 -8.13 -32.81 21.39
N TYR A 268 -8.13 -31.65 20.72
CA TYR A 268 -6.97 -30.76 20.67
C TYR A 268 -6.93 -29.82 21.89
N PRO A 269 -5.74 -29.38 22.34
CA PRO A 269 -5.62 -28.35 23.37
C PRO A 269 -6.39 -27.08 22.99
N ASP A 270 -7.26 -26.60 23.88
CA ASP A 270 -7.98 -25.35 23.72
C ASP A 270 -7.24 -24.22 24.44
N TRP A 271 -6.32 -23.58 23.72
CA TRP A 271 -5.49 -22.49 24.25
C TRP A 271 -6.28 -21.22 24.59
N SER A 272 -7.58 -21.16 24.26
CA SER A 272 -8.45 -20.02 24.60
C SER A 272 -9.02 -20.10 26.02
N LEU A 273 -8.92 -21.26 26.67
CA LEU A 273 -9.32 -21.46 28.06
C LEU A 273 -8.08 -21.42 28.97
N PRO A 274 -8.11 -20.70 30.10
CA PRO A 274 -6.97 -20.63 31.01
C PRO A 274 -6.69 -22.01 31.62
N GLY A 275 -5.41 -22.43 31.57
CA GLY A 275 -4.96 -23.66 32.21
C GLY A 275 -5.14 -23.60 33.73
N ASN A 276 -5.67 -24.67 34.32
CA ASN A 276 -5.88 -24.74 35.76
C ASN A 276 -4.58 -25.20 36.45
N GLN A 277 -4.17 -24.51 37.52
CA GLN A 277 -3.00 -24.90 38.31
C GLN A 277 -3.46 -25.70 39.54
N THR A 278 -2.73 -26.77 39.88
CA THR A 278 -2.92 -27.52 41.13
C THR A 278 -1.57 -27.86 41.76
N CYS A 279 -1.50 -27.94 43.09
CA CYS A 279 -0.30 -28.41 43.78
C CYS A 279 -0.35 -29.95 43.91
N GLN A 280 0.77 -30.61 43.62
CA GLN A 280 0.98 -32.03 43.88
C GLN A 280 2.32 -32.22 44.60
N SER A 281 2.47 -33.25 45.42
CA SER A 281 3.78 -33.51 46.03
C SER A 281 4.85 -33.75 44.96
N ILE A 282 6.09 -33.29 45.20
CA ILE A 282 7.21 -33.46 44.24
C ILE A 282 7.51 -34.94 43.91
N ASP A 283 7.11 -35.86 44.80
CA ASP A 283 7.23 -37.31 44.62
C ASP A 283 6.07 -37.95 43.82
N GLN A 284 5.07 -37.15 43.39
CA GLN A 284 3.90 -37.61 42.62
C GLN A 284 3.85 -36.93 41.26
N HIS A 285 3.61 -37.71 40.20
CA HIS A 285 3.42 -37.17 38.85
C HIS A 285 2.17 -36.29 38.77
N CYS A 286 2.24 -35.23 37.97
CA CYS A 286 1.06 -34.42 37.66
C CYS A 286 -0.02 -35.29 37.00
N PRO A 287 -1.30 -35.18 37.43
CA PRO A 287 -2.37 -36.00 36.89
C PRO A 287 -2.69 -35.59 35.45
N CYS A 288 -2.48 -36.51 34.50
CA CYS A 288 -2.89 -36.32 33.10
C CYS A 288 -4.40 -36.49 32.94
N ASN A 289 -5.00 -35.72 32.03
CA ASN A 289 -6.38 -35.90 31.65
C ASN A 289 -6.54 -37.27 30.96
N SER A 290 -7.12 -38.26 31.64
CA SER A 290 -7.18 -39.63 31.12
C SER A 290 -7.98 -39.79 29.82
N GLU A 291 -8.83 -38.83 29.45
CA GLU A 291 -9.56 -38.86 28.18
C GLU A 291 -8.67 -38.39 27.03
N HIS A 292 -7.95 -37.26 27.21
CA HIS A 292 -7.24 -36.58 26.12
C HIS A 292 -5.71 -36.74 26.14
N GLU A 293 -5.14 -37.14 27.27
CA GLU A 293 -3.70 -37.22 27.49
C GLU A 293 -3.26 -38.62 27.94
N GLU A 294 -2.00 -38.95 27.69
CA GLU A 294 -1.32 -40.09 28.27
C GLU A 294 -0.04 -39.66 29.00
N LEU A 295 0.26 -40.35 30.10
CA LEU A 295 1.45 -40.08 30.91
C LEU A 295 2.67 -40.69 30.24
N CYS A 296 3.58 -39.85 29.76
CA CYS A 296 4.86 -40.25 29.21
C CYS A 296 5.93 -40.16 30.30
N VAL A 297 6.64 -41.27 30.53
CA VAL A 297 7.72 -41.36 31.50
C VAL A 297 9.03 -41.52 30.75
N MET A 298 9.91 -40.53 30.86
CA MET A 298 11.27 -40.55 30.34
C MET A 298 12.29 -40.54 31.49
N GLU A 299 13.57 -40.79 31.18
CA GLU A 299 14.63 -40.81 32.20
C GLU A 299 14.79 -39.47 32.95
N TRP A 300 14.37 -38.34 32.34
CA TRP A 300 14.44 -37.00 32.93
C TRP A 300 13.15 -36.53 33.61
N GLY A 301 12.07 -37.32 33.60
CA GLY A 301 10.82 -36.97 34.26
C GLY A 301 9.57 -37.50 33.56
N SER A 302 8.40 -37.14 34.09
CA SER A 302 7.10 -37.49 33.54
C SER A 302 6.37 -36.26 33.03
N TYR A 303 5.68 -36.36 31.90
CA TYR A 303 4.82 -35.30 31.37
C TYR A 303 3.58 -35.90 30.69
N CYS A 304 2.56 -35.08 30.47
CA CYS A 304 1.32 -35.50 29.83
C CYS A 304 1.36 -35.12 28.34
N GLN A 305 1.33 -36.12 27.46
CA GLN A 305 1.26 -35.91 26.01
C GLN A 305 -0.20 -36.06 25.56
N SER A 306 -0.69 -35.11 24.74
CA SER A 306 -2.01 -35.28 24.12
C SER A 306 -2.00 -36.50 23.20
N LYS A 307 -3.01 -37.36 23.34
CA LYS A 307 -3.19 -38.57 22.52
C LYS A 307 -3.40 -38.25 21.03
N VAL A 308 -3.78 -37.02 20.71
CA VAL A 308 -3.95 -36.56 19.33
C VAL A 308 -2.61 -36.37 18.63
N TYR A 309 -1.53 -36.10 19.38
CA TYR A 309 -0.17 -36.00 18.84
C TYR A 309 0.57 -37.36 18.80
N GLY A 310 -0.14 -38.48 18.93
CA GLY A 310 0.43 -39.83 18.89
C GLY A 310 0.82 -40.37 20.27
N SER A 311 1.39 -41.58 20.28
CA SER A 311 1.85 -42.26 21.49
C SER A 311 3.19 -41.72 22.00
N CYS A 312 3.49 -41.92 23.29
CA CYS A 312 4.75 -41.51 23.92
C CYS A 312 5.98 -41.95 23.11
N PRO A 313 7.00 -41.08 22.96
CA PRO A 313 8.23 -41.39 22.24
C PRO A 313 8.89 -42.67 22.76
N VAL A 314 9.40 -43.51 21.86
CA VAL A 314 9.95 -44.84 22.21
C VAL A 314 11.41 -44.72 22.63
N SER A 315 11.76 -44.96 23.89
CA SER A 315 13.17 -44.96 24.32
C SER A 315 13.87 -46.28 23.98
N CYS A 316 14.90 -46.23 23.11
CA CYS A 316 15.70 -47.39 22.71
C CYS A 316 16.94 -47.58 23.61
N THR A 317 17.35 -48.83 23.84
CA THR A 317 18.58 -49.12 24.60
C THR A 317 19.84 -48.82 23.78
N ALA A 318 21.00 -48.68 24.43
CA ALA A 318 22.26 -48.29 23.77
C ALA A 318 22.77 -49.26 22.67
N ASP A 319 22.21 -50.47 22.58
CA ASP A 319 22.48 -51.47 21.54
C ASP A 319 21.41 -51.50 20.42
N GLN A 320 20.46 -50.58 20.46
CA GLN A 320 19.39 -50.44 19.48
C GLN A 320 19.49 -49.09 18.73
N LEU A 321 19.17 -49.12 17.45
CA LEU A 321 18.98 -47.93 16.62
C LEU A 321 17.51 -47.50 16.69
N TYR A 322 17.33 -46.18 16.78
CA TYR A 322 16.04 -45.54 16.64
C TYR A 322 15.64 -45.55 15.16
N CYS A 323 14.49 -46.14 14.84
CA CYS A 323 14.01 -46.31 13.47
C CYS A 323 12.62 -45.69 13.30
N TYR A 324 12.43 -44.99 12.19
CA TYR A 324 11.15 -44.45 11.79
C TYR A 324 10.57 -45.32 10.67
N GLU A 325 9.39 -45.89 10.87
CA GLU A 325 8.63 -46.52 9.80
C GLU A 325 7.89 -45.42 9.02
N THR A 326 8.30 -45.20 7.77
CA THR A 326 7.67 -44.25 6.85
C THR A 326 6.23 -44.71 6.54
N PRO A 327 5.21 -43.88 6.80
CA PRO A 327 3.84 -44.19 6.40
C PRO A 327 3.69 -44.03 4.88
N TYR A 328 3.07 -45.01 4.24
CA TYR A 328 2.75 -44.99 2.81
C TYR A 328 1.23 -45.08 2.65
N ASP A 329 0.67 -44.32 1.71
CA ASP A 329 -0.75 -44.39 1.37
C ASP A 329 -1.09 -45.66 0.54
N ASP A 330 -2.37 -45.84 0.20
CA ASP A 330 -2.83 -46.98 -0.61
C ASP A 330 -2.23 -47.01 -2.04
N ASN A 331 -1.61 -45.91 -2.50
CA ASN A 331 -0.95 -45.79 -3.81
C ASN A 331 0.57 -46.04 -3.74
N GLY A 332 1.14 -46.15 -2.53
CA GLY A 332 2.57 -46.35 -2.31
C GLY A 332 3.39 -45.06 -2.34
N GLU A 333 2.74 -43.91 -2.20
CA GLU A 333 3.41 -42.61 -1.99
C GLU A 333 3.59 -42.37 -0.49
N ILE A 334 4.63 -41.61 -0.10
CA ILE A 334 4.87 -41.27 1.30
C ILE A 334 3.70 -40.39 1.77
N ASP A 335 2.95 -40.87 2.75
CA ASP A 335 1.92 -40.09 3.42
C ASP A 335 2.58 -39.18 4.45
N TRP A 336 3.04 -38.00 4.02
CA TRP A 336 3.72 -37.04 4.89
C TRP A 336 2.90 -36.63 6.13
N TYR A 337 1.58 -36.87 6.11
CA TYR A 337 0.66 -36.58 7.22
C TYR A 337 0.23 -37.83 7.99
N GLY A 338 0.64 -39.01 7.54
CA GLY A 338 0.46 -40.27 8.25
C GLY A 338 1.27 -40.30 9.53
N THR A 339 0.80 -41.05 10.53
CA THR A 339 1.53 -41.17 11.81
C THR A 339 2.80 -41.99 11.59
N TRP A 340 3.95 -41.33 11.66
CA TRP A 340 5.26 -41.99 11.65
C TRP A 340 5.40 -42.87 12.88
N LYS A 341 5.68 -44.15 12.66
CA LYS A 341 5.77 -45.11 13.76
C LYS A 341 7.22 -45.31 14.14
N GLU A 342 7.57 -44.86 15.33
CA GLU A 342 8.90 -45.02 15.92
C GLU A 342 9.06 -46.43 16.47
N THR A 343 10.17 -47.10 16.15
CA THR A 343 10.51 -48.44 16.63
C THR A 343 12.00 -48.55 16.93
N CYS A 344 12.37 -49.47 17.83
CA CYS A 344 13.77 -49.79 18.10
C CYS A 344 14.19 -51.03 17.31
N ALA A 345 15.24 -50.93 16.50
CA ALA A 345 15.84 -52.06 15.80
C ALA A 345 17.24 -52.37 16.37
N ASN A 346 17.73 -53.60 16.22
CA ASN A 346 19.07 -53.94 16.69
C ASN A 346 20.13 -53.26 15.81
N ALA A 347 21.15 -52.63 16.40
CA ALA A 347 22.11 -51.83 15.65
C ALA A 347 22.87 -52.62 14.56
N THR A 348 23.01 -53.95 14.72
CA THR A 348 23.67 -54.82 13.74
C THR A 348 22.80 -55.19 12.55
N ASP A 349 21.48 -55.08 12.67
CA ASP A 349 20.52 -55.57 11.67
C ASP A 349 20.01 -54.44 10.76
N GLY A 350 20.23 -53.17 11.14
CA GLY A 350 19.71 -51.99 10.46
C GLY A 350 18.20 -51.81 10.66
N CYS A 351 17.64 -50.69 10.19
CA CYS A 351 16.20 -50.47 10.26
C CYS A 351 15.47 -51.39 9.26
N PRO A 352 14.37 -52.06 9.66
CA PRO A 352 13.62 -52.92 8.75
C PRO A 352 12.86 -52.10 7.70
N CYS A 353 13.10 -52.37 6.41
CA CYS A 353 12.38 -51.69 5.33
C CYS A 353 10.93 -52.17 5.20
N HIS A 354 10.03 -51.27 4.81
CA HIS A 354 8.65 -51.61 4.53
C HIS A 354 8.57 -52.63 3.37
N PRO A 355 8.09 -53.87 3.60
CA PRO A 355 8.29 -54.98 2.67
C PRO A 355 7.58 -54.79 1.32
N GLU A 356 6.50 -54.01 1.29
CA GLU A 356 5.71 -53.76 0.07
C GLU A 356 6.24 -52.58 -0.74
N TRP A 357 6.75 -51.53 -0.09
CA TRP A 357 6.99 -50.22 -0.71
C TRP A 357 8.46 -49.82 -0.77
N GLU A 358 9.30 -50.41 0.07
CA GLU A 358 10.73 -50.10 0.13
C GLU A 358 11.59 -51.31 -0.27
N LYS A 359 12.78 -51.03 -0.77
CA LYS A 359 13.85 -52.02 -0.99
C LYS A 359 15.07 -51.61 -0.19
N SER A 360 15.81 -52.60 0.31
CA SER A 360 17.11 -52.35 0.93
C SER A 360 18.14 -52.03 -0.15
N CYS A 361 18.70 -50.83 -0.08
CA CYS A 361 19.91 -50.44 -0.80
C CYS A 361 21.05 -50.61 0.22
N GLY A 362 22.01 -51.51 -0.03
CA GLY A 362 22.94 -52.07 0.98
C GLY A 362 23.54 -51.09 2.00
N SER A 363 23.90 -51.60 3.18
CA SER A 363 24.29 -50.89 4.43
C SER A 363 23.16 -50.45 5.37
N GLY A 364 21.95 -50.97 5.17
CA GLY A 364 20.82 -50.79 6.12
C GLY A 364 19.90 -49.63 5.81
N TRP A 365 19.98 -49.06 4.60
CA TRP A 365 19.10 -47.98 4.14
C TRP A 365 17.94 -48.55 3.33
N CYS A 366 16.76 -47.97 3.55
CA CYS A 366 15.53 -48.31 2.87
C CYS A 366 15.14 -47.17 1.94
N MET A 367 14.93 -47.48 0.67
CA MET A 367 14.43 -46.51 -0.30
C MET A 367 13.18 -47.05 -0.97
N SER A 368 12.32 -46.14 -1.41
CA SER A 368 11.14 -46.47 -2.21
C SER A 368 11.52 -47.39 -3.38
N LYS A 369 10.72 -48.42 -3.64
CA LYS A 369 10.95 -49.34 -4.77
C LYS A 369 10.91 -48.63 -6.11
N PHE A 370 10.27 -47.46 -6.19
CA PHE A 370 10.13 -46.63 -7.38
C PHE A 370 11.39 -45.81 -7.71
N GLU A 371 12.28 -45.60 -6.73
CA GLU A 371 13.53 -44.86 -6.91
C GLU A 371 14.71 -45.81 -7.13
N ASN A 372 15.70 -45.39 -7.92
CA ASN A 372 16.94 -46.16 -8.09
C ASN A 372 17.83 -45.98 -6.86
N CYS A 373 18.51 -47.05 -6.42
CA CYS A 373 19.48 -46.91 -5.34
C CYS A 373 20.61 -45.96 -5.82
N PRO A 374 21.11 -45.05 -4.96
CA PRO A 374 22.23 -44.16 -5.27
C PRO A 374 23.42 -44.95 -5.77
N VAL A 375 24.14 -44.40 -6.75
CA VAL A 375 25.31 -45.05 -7.31
C VAL A 375 26.47 -44.91 -6.33
N ASP A 376 26.86 -45.99 -5.65
CA ASP A 376 28.06 -46.01 -4.81
C ASP A 376 29.32 -45.94 -5.69
N CYS A 377 29.90 -44.75 -5.78
CA CYS A 377 31.10 -44.45 -6.55
C CYS A 377 32.42 -44.73 -5.80
N GLY A 378 32.36 -45.26 -4.57
CA GLY A 378 33.54 -45.50 -3.75
C GLY A 378 34.32 -44.22 -3.43
N GLU A 379 35.62 -44.17 -3.76
CA GLU A 379 36.49 -42.99 -3.53
C GLU A 379 36.33 -41.89 -4.60
N PHE A 380 35.54 -42.13 -5.65
CA PHE A 380 35.29 -41.14 -6.71
C PHE A 380 34.06 -40.29 -6.38
N GLU A 381 34.11 -38.99 -6.72
CA GLU A 381 32.97 -38.08 -6.55
C GLU A 381 31.80 -38.50 -7.46
N THR A 382 30.57 -38.36 -6.95
CA THR A 382 29.35 -38.55 -7.74
C THR A 382 29.08 -37.31 -8.60
N CYS A 383 28.87 -37.52 -9.89
CA CYS A 383 28.49 -36.52 -10.87
C CYS A 383 26.97 -36.48 -11.01
N TYR A 384 26.38 -35.33 -10.70
CA TYR A 384 24.95 -35.09 -10.82
C TYR A 384 24.61 -34.47 -12.18
N HIS A 385 23.73 -35.14 -12.94
CA HIS A 385 23.17 -34.61 -14.18
C HIS A 385 21.81 -33.99 -13.91
N TYR A 386 21.79 -32.69 -13.66
CA TYR A 386 20.63 -31.99 -13.11
C TYR A 386 19.38 -32.04 -14.01
N ILE A 387 19.55 -32.19 -15.33
CA ILE A 387 18.40 -32.25 -16.25
C ILE A 387 17.86 -33.67 -16.41
N SER A 388 18.72 -34.69 -16.41
CA SER A 388 18.27 -36.10 -16.55
C SER A 388 17.94 -36.76 -15.21
N GLY A 389 18.38 -36.17 -14.09
CA GLY A 389 18.27 -36.75 -12.75
C GLY A 389 19.17 -37.97 -12.55
N ASN A 390 20.09 -38.25 -13.48
CA ASN A 390 21.01 -39.38 -13.38
C ASN A 390 22.24 -39.02 -12.54
N GLU A 391 22.73 -40.01 -11.81
CA GLU A 391 24.03 -39.97 -11.13
C GLU A 391 25.03 -40.85 -11.90
N SER A 392 26.24 -40.33 -12.12
CA SER A 392 27.36 -41.10 -12.67
C SER A 392 28.60 -40.93 -11.80
N CYS A 393 29.60 -41.81 -11.91
CA CYS A 393 30.83 -41.65 -11.14
C CYS A 393 31.85 -40.80 -11.92
N ALA A 394 32.47 -39.84 -11.23
CA ALA A 394 33.55 -39.03 -11.79
C ALA A 394 34.74 -39.91 -12.21
N THR A 395 35.40 -39.49 -13.29
CA THR A 395 36.71 -40.05 -13.68
C THR A 395 37.84 -39.24 -13.05
N GLU A 396 39.10 -39.67 -13.19
CA GLU A 396 40.26 -38.86 -12.78
C GLU A 396 40.30 -37.46 -13.45
N SER A 397 39.61 -37.29 -14.59
CA SER A 397 39.44 -36.00 -15.28
C SER A 397 38.20 -35.20 -14.87
N GLY A 398 37.37 -35.71 -13.95
CA GLY A 398 36.10 -35.11 -13.54
C GLY A 398 34.88 -35.76 -14.21
N CYS A 399 33.76 -35.03 -14.21
CA CYS A 399 32.46 -35.46 -14.72
C CYS A 399 32.37 -35.37 -16.25
N THR A 400 31.69 -36.35 -16.87
CA THR A 400 31.40 -36.32 -18.32
C THR A 400 30.00 -35.73 -18.51
N CYS A 401 29.88 -34.53 -19.06
CA CYS A 401 28.61 -33.81 -19.10
C CYS A 401 27.70 -34.24 -20.26
N GLU A 402 26.38 -34.12 -20.07
CA GLU A 402 25.40 -34.36 -21.12
C GLU A 402 25.33 -33.19 -22.13
N ASP A 403 24.77 -33.41 -23.32
CA ASP A 403 24.75 -32.40 -24.41
C ASP A 403 24.03 -31.08 -24.03
N ASN A 404 23.14 -31.13 -23.05
CA ASN A 404 22.37 -30.02 -22.47
C ASN A 404 23.07 -29.35 -21.27
N GLU A 405 24.31 -29.72 -20.96
CA GLU A 405 25.10 -29.18 -19.86
C GLU A 405 26.34 -28.42 -20.40
N HIS A 406 26.74 -27.38 -19.69
CA HIS A 406 28.02 -26.70 -19.82
C HIS A 406 29.10 -27.50 -19.11
N GLU A 407 30.16 -27.84 -19.84
CA GLU A 407 31.40 -28.37 -19.26
C GLU A 407 32.20 -27.21 -18.66
N CYS A 408 32.25 -27.15 -17.34
CA CYS A 408 32.94 -26.10 -16.59
C CYS A 408 34.11 -26.69 -15.81
N MET A 409 35.23 -25.97 -15.77
CA MET A 409 36.41 -26.41 -15.03
C MET A 409 36.47 -25.68 -13.69
N GLU A 410 36.31 -26.44 -12.61
CA GLU A 410 36.40 -25.93 -11.24
C GLU A 410 37.49 -26.73 -10.51
N ASP A 411 38.49 -26.04 -9.94
CA ASP A 411 39.66 -26.66 -9.27
C ASP A 411 40.42 -27.71 -10.11
N GLY A 412 40.43 -27.54 -11.44
CA GLY A 412 41.13 -28.46 -12.35
C GLY A 412 40.36 -29.75 -12.65
N LYS A 413 39.11 -29.88 -12.18
CA LYS A 413 38.19 -30.97 -12.52
C LYS A 413 37.00 -30.46 -13.34
N GLN A 414 36.50 -31.30 -14.23
CA GLN A 414 35.31 -31.00 -15.02
C GLN A 414 34.03 -31.19 -14.19
N ARG A 415 33.15 -30.19 -14.17
CA ARG A 415 31.80 -30.18 -13.59
C ARG A 415 30.76 -29.77 -14.65
N CYS A 416 29.52 -30.19 -14.43
CA CYS A 416 28.44 -30.05 -15.41
C CYS A 416 27.35 -29.12 -14.87
N TYR A 417 27.01 -28.07 -15.63
CA TYR A 417 25.98 -27.11 -15.25
C TYR A 417 24.88 -27.03 -16.33
N PRO A 418 23.58 -26.97 -15.99
CA PRO A 418 22.50 -26.87 -16.98
C PRO A 418 22.62 -25.64 -17.89
N LYS A 419 22.57 -25.81 -19.21
CA LYS A 419 22.54 -24.71 -20.19
C LYS A 419 21.30 -23.83 -20.09
N ASP A 420 20.21 -24.38 -19.56
CA ASP A 420 18.94 -23.67 -19.44
C ASP A 420 18.91 -22.72 -18.23
N TRP A 421 19.78 -22.95 -17.23
CA TRP A 421 19.86 -22.13 -16.01
C TRP A 421 21.06 -21.20 -16.02
N TYR A 422 22.16 -21.64 -16.64
CA TYR A 422 23.40 -20.87 -16.73
C TYR A 422 23.67 -20.56 -18.19
N SER A 423 23.78 -19.28 -18.54
CA SER A 423 24.15 -18.85 -19.91
C SER A 423 25.64 -19.05 -20.20
N SER A 424 26.45 -19.24 -19.15
CA SER A 424 27.88 -19.57 -19.19
C SER A 424 28.30 -20.18 -17.84
N CYS A 425 29.50 -20.77 -17.76
CA CYS A 425 30.02 -21.32 -16.51
C CYS A 425 30.06 -20.26 -15.40
N PRO A 426 29.65 -20.59 -14.16
CA PRO A 426 29.81 -19.71 -13.00
C PRO A 426 31.27 -19.24 -12.87
N ILE A 427 31.47 -17.98 -12.50
CA ILE A 427 32.81 -17.41 -12.34
C ILE A 427 33.41 -17.94 -11.04
N THR A 428 34.51 -18.68 -11.12
CA THR A 428 35.30 -19.08 -9.96
C THR A 428 36.42 -18.06 -9.72
N CYS A 429 36.39 -17.38 -8.57
CA CYS A 429 37.45 -16.43 -8.19
C CYS A 429 38.68 -17.17 -7.66
N LYS A 430 39.88 -16.59 -7.85
CA LYS A 430 41.09 -17.17 -7.24
C LYS A 430 41.02 -17.04 -5.72
N ALA A 431 41.79 -17.83 -4.98
CA ALA A 431 41.88 -17.73 -3.52
C ALA A 431 42.32 -16.35 -2.98
N THR A 432 42.86 -15.47 -3.84
CA THR A 432 43.24 -14.07 -3.51
C THR A 432 42.19 -13.05 -3.95
N GLU A 433 41.07 -13.51 -4.48
CA GLU A 433 39.97 -12.70 -5.03
C GLU A 433 38.68 -13.13 -4.32
N MET A 434 37.83 -12.17 -3.98
CA MET A 434 36.51 -12.42 -3.42
C MET A 434 35.43 -12.22 -4.49
N TYR A 435 34.36 -13.00 -4.35
CA TYR A 435 33.19 -12.91 -5.22
C TYR A 435 32.40 -11.65 -4.89
N CYS A 436 32.17 -10.83 -5.92
CA CYS A 436 31.56 -9.52 -5.81
C CYS A 436 30.51 -9.30 -6.89
N SER A 437 29.34 -8.77 -6.54
CA SER A 437 28.34 -8.39 -7.54
C SER A 437 28.50 -6.92 -7.93
N GLU A 438 28.79 -6.68 -9.21
CA GLU A 438 28.75 -5.36 -9.83
C GLU A 438 27.30 -4.95 -10.09
N ILE A 439 26.87 -3.82 -9.53
CA ILE A 439 25.51 -3.29 -9.66
C ILE A 439 25.46 -2.26 -10.79
N GLY A 440 24.60 -2.48 -11.78
CA GLY A 440 24.29 -1.54 -12.86
C GLY A 440 22.80 -1.29 -12.98
N PHE A 441 22.39 -0.37 -13.86
CA PHE A 441 20.98 -0.15 -14.23
C PHE A 441 20.80 -0.35 -15.74
N ASP A 442 19.67 -0.91 -16.17
CA ASP A 442 19.33 -1.01 -17.58
C ASP A 442 18.72 0.30 -18.12
N ALA A 443 18.39 0.34 -19.41
CA ALA A 443 17.81 1.53 -20.05
C ALA A 443 16.42 1.94 -19.50
N ASN A 444 15.76 1.08 -18.72
CA ASN A 444 14.48 1.34 -18.08
C ASN A 444 14.65 1.74 -16.60
N GLY A 445 15.88 1.80 -16.08
CA GLY A 445 16.16 2.07 -14.67
C GLY A 445 15.99 0.85 -13.77
N MET A 446 15.86 -0.37 -14.33
CA MET A 446 15.86 -1.59 -13.51
C MET A 446 17.28 -2.00 -13.15
N MET A 447 17.47 -2.40 -11.90
CA MET A 447 18.75 -2.85 -11.38
C MET A 447 19.19 -4.15 -12.07
N THR A 448 20.46 -4.21 -12.45
CA THR A 448 21.13 -5.36 -13.07
C THR A 448 22.34 -5.72 -12.24
N TRP A 449 22.64 -7.01 -12.15
CA TRP A 449 23.75 -7.53 -11.36
C TRP A 449 24.66 -8.32 -12.30
N THR A 450 25.96 -8.14 -12.19
CA THR A 450 26.96 -8.95 -12.91
C THR A 450 28.00 -9.41 -11.90
N ASP A 451 28.24 -10.71 -11.83
CA ASP A 451 29.22 -11.25 -10.89
C ASP A 451 30.65 -11.00 -11.39
N THR A 452 31.53 -10.64 -10.46
CA THR A 452 32.91 -10.24 -10.68
C THR A 452 33.80 -10.79 -9.57
N CYS A 453 35.11 -10.87 -9.84
CA CYS A 453 36.09 -11.25 -8.83
C CYS A 453 36.95 -10.03 -8.52
N GLU A 454 36.88 -9.54 -7.29
CA GLU A 454 37.68 -8.42 -6.82
C GLU A 454 38.82 -8.91 -5.93
N PRO A 455 40.00 -8.28 -5.90
CA PRO A 455 41.07 -8.65 -4.98
C PRO A 455 40.60 -8.58 -3.53
N GLN A 456 40.97 -9.57 -2.71
CA GLN A 456 40.68 -9.55 -1.28
C GLN A 456 41.43 -8.38 -0.62
N ASN A 457 40.70 -7.40 -0.05
CA ASN A 457 41.23 -6.39 0.85
C ASN A 457 41.18 -6.90 2.31
N ASP A 458 41.86 -6.23 3.23
CA ASP A 458 41.90 -6.62 4.66
C ASP A 458 40.52 -6.54 5.33
N ASP A 459 39.57 -5.82 4.71
CA ASP A 459 38.17 -5.80 5.11
C ASP A 459 37.45 -6.98 4.46
N TRP A 460 36.96 -7.93 5.25
CA TRP A 460 36.33 -9.20 4.79
C TRP A 460 35.05 -9.04 3.92
N PHE A 461 34.71 -7.82 3.50
CA PHE A 461 33.49 -7.47 2.80
C PHE A 461 33.76 -7.04 1.36
N CYS A 462 32.93 -7.52 0.44
CA CYS A 462 33.02 -7.14 -0.96
C CYS A 462 32.81 -5.62 -1.10
N PRO A 463 33.77 -4.86 -1.66
CA PRO A 463 33.56 -3.44 -1.89
C PRO A 463 32.41 -3.25 -2.88
N VAL A 464 31.51 -2.30 -2.63
CA VAL A 464 30.44 -1.99 -3.59
C VAL A 464 31.04 -1.54 -4.93
N VAL A 465 30.83 -2.35 -5.97
CA VAL A 465 31.26 -2.13 -7.35
C VAL A 465 30.06 -1.66 -8.17
N CYS A 466 30.12 -0.44 -8.70
CA CYS A 466 29.07 0.10 -9.55
C CYS A 466 29.50 0.08 -11.01
N LYS A 467 28.63 -0.44 -11.88
CA LYS A 467 28.88 -0.51 -13.31
C LYS A 467 28.99 0.89 -13.91
N ALA A 468 30.20 1.27 -14.31
CA ALA A 468 30.54 2.67 -14.61
C ALA A 468 29.73 3.35 -15.73
N ASP A 469 29.10 2.57 -16.62
CA ASP A 469 28.30 3.10 -17.74
C ASP A 469 26.82 3.35 -17.37
N SER A 470 26.31 2.74 -16.30
CA SER A 470 24.89 2.86 -15.92
C SER A 470 24.63 3.12 -14.44
N ALA A 471 25.64 3.01 -13.59
CA ALA A 471 25.56 3.31 -12.17
C ALA A 471 26.73 4.18 -11.72
N LYS A 472 26.52 4.90 -10.61
CA LYS A 472 27.59 5.59 -9.88
C LYS A 472 27.50 5.28 -8.39
N LYS A 473 28.65 5.26 -7.73
CA LYS A 473 28.78 5.01 -6.30
C LYS A 473 28.49 6.30 -5.53
N CYS A 474 27.59 6.23 -4.55
CA CYS A 474 27.32 7.27 -3.55
C CYS A 474 27.70 6.71 -2.17
N GLY A 475 28.10 7.57 -1.23
CA GLY A 475 28.61 7.12 0.07
C GLY A 475 30.08 6.68 0.05
N SER A 476 30.66 6.47 1.23
CA SER A 476 32.02 5.96 1.44
C SER A 476 32.03 4.83 2.47
N GLY A 477 33.01 3.92 2.39
CA GLY A 477 33.07 2.75 3.28
C GLY A 477 31.86 1.81 3.15
N PHE A 478 31.31 1.38 4.29
CA PHE A 478 30.17 0.45 4.37
C PHE A 478 28.82 1.06 3.96
N SER A 479 28.71 2.39 3.97
CA SER A 479 27.49 3.10 3.52
C SER A 479 27.49 3.40 2.03
N ALA A 480 28.46 2.87 1.27
CA ALA A 480 28.49 3.09 -0.15
C ALA A 480 27.44 2.23 -0.88
N TYR A 481 26.66 2.83 -1.77
CA TYR A 481 25.66 2.14 -2.59
C TYR A 481 25.67 2.68 -4.03
N CYS A 482 25.11 1.91 -4.97
CA CYS A 482 25.03 2.30 -6.38
C CYS A 482 23.67 2.92 -6.68
N ILE A 483 23.65 4.09 -7.33
CA ILE A 483 22.45 4.67 -7.94
C ILE A 483 22.63 4.77 -9.46
N ALA A 484 21.54 4.96 -10.20
CA ALA A 484 21.62 5.13 -11.63
C ALA A 484 22.52 6.33 -11.97
N ALA A 485 23.33 6.20 -13.03
CA ALA A 485 24.27 7.25 -13.43
C ALA A 485 23.56 8.59 -13.77
N SER A 486 22.26 8.56 -14.04
CA SER A 486 21.40 9.73 -14.26
C SER A 486 20.99 10.49 -12.99
N ASP A 487 21.04 9.85 -11.83
CA ASP A 487 20.50 10.39 -10.58
C ASP A 487 21.61 11.10 -9.80
N GLU A 488 21.28 12.04 -8.91
CA GLU A 488 22.26 12.74 -8.06
C GLU A 488 22.41 12.01 -6.71
N CYS A 489 23.63 11.96 -6.16
CA CYS A 489 23.81 11.39 -4.82
C CYS A 489 23.12 12.31 -3.80
N PRO A 490 22.47 11.78 -2.75
CA PRO A 490 21.99 12.60 -1.64
C PRO A 490 23.10 13.49 -1.08
N GLU A 491 22.75 14.71 -0.66
CA GLU A 491 23.70 15.62 -0.05
C GLU A 491 24.12 15.07 1.33
N GLU A 492 25.39 14.67 1.48
CA GLU A 492 25.96 14.36 2.80
C GLU A 492 26.19 15.67 3.56
N CYS A 493 25.65 15.77 4.78
CA CYS A 493 25.85 16.93 5.64
C CYS A 493 27.28 16.95 6.19
N THR A 494 27.91 18.12 6.15
CA THR A 494 29.20 18.32 6.81
C THR A 494 29.08 18.23 8.33
N ASP A 495 30.18 18.02 9.06
CA ASP A 495 30.20 17.97 10.53
C ASP A 495 29.66 19.24 11.22
N GLU A 496 29.61 20.35 10.49
CA GLU A 496 29.08 21.66 10.90
C GLU A 496 27.56 21.79 10.65
N GLN A 497 26.96 20.79 10.01
CA GLN A 497 25.55 20.71 9.65
C GLN A 497 24.88 19.52 10.38
N GLN A 498 23.57 19.59 10.54
CA GLN A 498 22.72 18.51 11.00
C GLN A 498 21.71 18.19 9.91
N GLU A 499 21.29 16.93 9.85
CA GLU A 499 20.22 16.51 8.95
C GLU A 499 18.87 17.05 9.46
N CYS A 500 18.11 17.65 8.55
CA CYS A 500 16.81 18.23 8.83
C CYS A 500 15.76 17.62 7.92
N TRP A 501 14.74 17.00 8.53
CA TRP A 501 13.57 16.48 7.84
C TRP A 501 12.62 17.61 7.48
N VAL A 502 12.55 17.99 6.20
CA VAL A 502 11.71 19.09 5.72
C VAL A 502 10.50 18.54 4.98
N THR A 503 9.32 18.67 5.60
CA THR A 503 8.05 18.22 5.03
C THR A 503 7.32 19.37 4.32
N ASP A 504 7.01 19.18 3.05
CA ASP A 504 6.21 20.11 2.24
C ASP A 504 4.76 19.63 2.19
N PHE A 505 3.81 20.55 2.37
CA PHE A 505 2.38 20.29 2.21
C PHE A 505 1.79 21.18 1.11
N ASP A 506 0.64 20.80 0.59
CA ASP A 506 -0.15 21.68 -0.26
C ASP A 506 -0.98 22.67 0.57
N ALA A 507 -1.64 23.61 -0.10
CA ALA A 507 -2.46 24.62 0.56
C ALA A 507 -3.73 24.07 1.25
N THR A 508 -4.05 22.79 1.05
CA THR A 508 -5.16 22.07 1.69
C THR A 508 -4.70 21.14 2.82
N GLY A 509 -3.41 21.11 3.11
CA GLY A 509 -2.85 20.29 4.18
C GLY A 509 -2.49 18.86 3.78
N ASN A 510 -2.53 18.52 2.48
CA ASN A 510 -2.05 17.21 2.04
C ASN A 510 -0.53 17.21 1.93
N TRP A 511 0.07 16.11 2.33
CA TRP A 511 1.51 15.89 2.21
C TRP A 511 1.94 15.87 0.73
N LEU A 512 2.95 16.67 0.36
CA LEU A 512 3.51 16.72 -1.00
C LEU A 512 4.80 15.92 -1.13
N SER A 513 5.73 16.15 -0.21
CA SER A 513 7.02 15.47 -0.16
C SER A 513 7.68 15.67 1.20
N ALA A 514 8.62 14.79 1.53
CA ALA A 514 9.61 15.03 2.57
C ALA A 514 11.00 14.92 1.96
N LYS A 515 11.92 15.77 2.39
CA LYS A 515 13.31 15.77 1.93
C LYS A 515 14.25 16.02 3.08
N ASP A 516 15.34 15.27 3.12
CA ASP A 516 16.48 15.58 3.95
C ASP A 516 17.22 16.79 3.41
N LYS A 517 17.49 17.75 4.29
CA LYS A 517 18.31 18.92 4.01
C LYS A 517 19.32 19.12 5.12
N CYS A 518 20.52 19.56 4.77
CA CYS A 518 21.52 19.93 5.76
C CYS A 518 21.25 21.34 6.32
N GLY A 519 20.84 21.41 7.59
CA GLY A 519 20.75 22.65 8.36
C GLY A 519 22.02 22.90 9.17
N PRO A 520 22.33 24.13 9.61
CA PRO A 520 23.45 24.36 10.52
C PRO A 520 23.24 23.65 11.86
N LYS A 521 24.27 22.97 12.38
CA LYS A 521 24.21 22.26 13.67
C LYS A 521 23.91 23.26 14.80
N GLY A 522 22.88 22.99 15.61
CA GLY A 522 22.42 23.87 16.69
C GLY A 522 21.46 25.00 16.28
N GLN A 523 21.03 25.05 15.02
CA GLN A 523 19.86 25.83 14.60
C GLN A 523 18.65 24.92 14.40
N GLU A 524 17.45 25.41 14.70
CA GLU A 524 16.23 24.60 14.53
C GLU A 524 15.93 24.34 13.04
N CYS A 525 15.60 23.09 12.70
CA CYS A 525 15.35 22.66 11.32
C CYS A 525 14.16 23.37 10.66
N PRO A 526 14.31 23.97 9.47
CA PRO A 526 13.23 24.71 8.82
C PRO A 526 12.09 23.78 8.39
N CYS A 527 10.85 24.27 8.49
CA CYS A 527 9.67 23.59 7.96
C CYS A 527 9.47 23.90 6.46
N GLY A 528 8.92 22.96 5.69
CA GLY A 528 8.71 23.07 4.24
C GLY A 528 7.55 24.00 3.84
N GLU A 529 7.26 24.09 2.55
CA GLU A 529 6.20 24.96 2.03
C GLU A 529 4.80 24.53 2.56
N ASN A 530 3.96 25.51 2.90
CA ASN A 530 2.67 25.34 3.58
C ASN A 530 2.70 24.51 4.87
N SER A 531 3.84 24.43 5.54
CA SER A 531 3.93 23.84 6.88
C SER A 531 4.20 24.89 7.95
N VAL A 532 3.71 24.63 9.15
CA VAL A 532 3.93 25.41 10.36
C VAL A 532 4.68 24.54 11.36
N ARG A 533 5.63 25.12 12.07
CA ARG A 533 6.32 24.40 13.14
C ARG A 533 5.43 24.32 14.36
N CYS A 534 5.26 23.12 14.88
CA CYS A 534 4.53 22.83 16.09
C CYS A 534 5.49 22.28 17.14
N ASN A 535 5.33 22.75 18.37
CA ASN A 535 6.09 22.28 19.51
C ASN A 535 5.11 21.57 20.42
N SER A 536 5.27 20.26 20.60
CA SER A 536 4.50 19.46 21.55
C SER A 536 5.49 18.63 22.36
N ASN A 537 5.36 18.67 23.69
CA ASN A 537 6.20 17.90 24.62
C ASN A 537 7.72 18.03 24.42
N GLY A 538 8.21 19.22 24.02
CA GLY A 538 9.65 19.47 23.82
C GLY A 538 10.21 19.05 22.46
N PHE A 539 9.38 18.46 21.58
CA PHE A 539 9.75 18.14 20.20
C PHE A 539 9.17 19.16 19.24
N SER A 540 10.00 19.65 18.32
CA SER A 540 9.56 20.48 17.19
C SER A 540 9.34 19.62 15.95
N TYR A 541 8.13 19.62 15.41
CA TYR A 541 7.80 18.96 14.14
C TYR A 541 7.08 19.95 13.21
N CYS A 542 6.95 19.60 11.94
CA CYS A 542 6.31 20.45 10.94
C CYS A 542 4.94 19.85 10.58
N GLU A 543 3.88 20.61 10.81
CA GLU A 543 2.49 20.24 10.51
C GLU A 543 1.97 21.10 9.36
N ALA A 544 0.93 20.66 8.65
CA ALA A 544 0.32 21.49 7.62
C ALA A 544 -0.25 22.80 8.19
N THR A 545 0.06 23.95 7.57
CA THR A 545 -0.47 25.28 7.95
C THR A 545 -2.00 25.31 7.89
N TYR A 546 -2.60 24.43 7.06
CA TYR A 546 -4.05 24.26 6.95
C TYR A 546 -4.69 23.77 8.26
N TYR A 547 -4.08 22.79 8.93
CA TYR A 547 -4.57 22.26 10.20
C TYR A 547 -4.15 23.14 11.39
N GLY A 548 -3.04 23.87 11.25
CA GLY A 548 -2.44 24.61 12.37
C GLY A 548 -1.77 23.65 13.35
N CYS A 549 -1.23 24.19 14.44
CA CYS A 549 -0.66 23.35 15.49
C CYS A 549 -1.76 22.87 16.44
N PRO A 550 -1.74 21.59 16.84
CA PRO A 550 -2.61 21.08 17.90
C PRO A 550 -2.53 21.99 19.14
N ILE A 551 -3.68 22.29 19.74
CA ILE A 551 -3.71 23.15 20.92
C ILE A 551 -3.62 22.29 22.17
N GLU A 552 -2.54 22.45 22.93
CA GLU A 552 -2.44 21.88 24.28
C GLU A 552 -3.15 22.80 25.28
N CYS A 553 -4.20 22.28 25.92
CA CYS A 553 -4.90 22.98 27.00
C CYS A 553 -4.25 22.68 28.36
N THR A 554 -4.27 23.67 29.27
CA THR A 554 -3.83 23.46 30.64
C THR A 554 -4.77 22.51 31.39
N ALA A 555 -4.32 21.89 32.49
CA ALA A 555 -5.11 20.90 33.24
C ALA A 555 -6.46 21.42 33.80
N ASP A 556 -6.66 22.73 33.89
CA ASP A 556 -7.92 23.39 34.28
C ASP A 556 -8.82 23.76 33.08
N GLN A 557 -8.42 23.36 31.87
CA GLN A 557 -9.09 23.61 30.61
C GLN A 557 -9.38 22.29 29.88
N LYS A 558 -10.42 22.31 29.04
CA LYS A 558 -10.75 21.23 28.11
C LYS A 558 -10.70 21.76 26.67
N ILE A 559 -10.33 20.90 25.73
CA ILE A 559 -10.35 21.20 24.29
C ILE A 559 -11.81 21.17 23.82
N CYS A 560 -12.21 22.15 23.02
CA CYS A 560 -13.51 22.23 22.40
C CYS A 560 -13.41 22.21 20.87
N TYR A 561 -14.25 21.37 20.26
CA TYR A 561 -14.38 21.21 18.82
C TYR A 561 -15.71 21.81 18.33
N PRO A 562 -15.72 23.03 17.76
CA PRO A 562 -16.94 23.65 17.24
C PRO A 562 -17.33 23.02 15.90
N VAL A 563 -17.98 21.86 15.94
CA VAL A 563 -18.50 21.17 14.74
C VAL A 563 -19.61 22.01 14.09
N SER A 564 -19.54 22.17 12.77
CA SER A 564 -20.57 22.82 11.96
C SER A 564 -21.27 21.79 11.06
N TYR A 565 -22.53 22.05 10.75
CA TYR A 565 -23.32 21.23 9.83
C TYR A 565 -23.86 22.09 8.67
N THR A 566 -24.21 21.46 7.56
CA THR A 566 -24.98 22.09 6.48
C THR A 566 -26.41 22.37 6.96
N PRO A 567 -27.18 23.25 6.28
CA PRO A 567 -28.60 23.45 6.58
C PRO A 567 -29.44 22.16 6.51
N GLU A 568 -28.99 21.18 5.73
CA GLU A 568 -29.60 19.85 5.57
C GLU A 568 -29.27 18.88 6.71
N GLY A 569 -28.24 19.19 7.51
CA GLY A 569 -27.83 18.41 8.70
C GLY A 569 -26.60 17.53 8.49
N ASP A 570 -25.96 17.59 7.32
CA ASP A 570 -24.71 16.87 7.05
C ASP A 570 -23.50 17.59 7.66
N TYR A 571 -22.41 16.88 7.94
CA TYR A 571 -21.16 17.52 8.41
C TYR A 571 -20.66 18.55 7.38
N ASP A 572 -20.40 19.78 7.83
CA ASP A 572 -19.81 20.82 7.00
C ASP A 572 -18.29 20.71 7.06
N TRP A 573 -17.73 19.80 6.26
CA TRP A 573 -16.28 19.57 6.16
C TRP A 573 -15.51 20.80 5.64
N ASP A 574 -16.19 21.77 5.03
CA ASP A 574 -15.59 23.02 4.55
C ASP A 574 -15.53 24.10 5.65
N ALA A 575 -16.21 23.90 6.79
CA ALA A 575 -16.13 24.80 7.93
C ALA A 575 -14.83 24.58 8.71
N PRO A 576 -14.03 25.64 8.98
CA PRO A 576 -12.77 25.49 9.71
C PRO A 576 -13.03 24.98 11.13
N ILE A 577 -12.48 23.82 11.46
CA ILE A 577 -12.45 23.27 12.81
C ILE A 577 -11.38 24.03 13.59
N ASN A 578 -11.79 25.09 14.28
CA ASN A 578 -10.88 25.84 15.17
C ASN A 578 -11.00 25.26 16.57
N GLU A 579 -10.06 24.40 16.94
CA GLU A 579 -9.92 23.96 18.33
C GLU A 579 -9.79 25.18 19.26
N SER A 580 -10.33 25.07 20.47
CA SER A 580 -10.16 26.11 21.48
C SER A 580 -10.14 25.52 22.88
N CYS A 581 -9.28 26.07 23.73
CA CYS A 581 -9.30 25.75 25.15
C CYS A 581 -10.38 26.55 25.86
N VAL A 582 -11.25 25.88 26.59
CA VAL A 582 -12.20 26.51 27.51
C VAL A 582 -11.95 25.97 28.92
N ALA A 583 -12.24 26.75 29.96
CA ALA A 583 -12.19 26.25 31.33
C ALA A 583 -13.07 24.99 31.47
N GLN A 584 -12.67 24.02 32.28
CA GLN A 584 -13.33 22.70 32.38
C GLN A 584 -14.85 22.79 32.65
N GLU A 585 -15.28 23.79 33.42
CA GLU A 585 -16.68 24.07 33.77
C GLU A 585 -17.47 24.83 32.67
N LYS A 586 -16.82 25.29 31.61
CA LYS A 586 -17.43 26.10 30.56
C LYS A 586 -17.86 25.21 29.39
N THR A 587 -19.11 25.41 28.95
CA THR A 587 -19.68 24.70 27.80
C THR A 587 -18.90 24.97 26.51
N CYS A 588 -18.62 23.94 25.72
CA CYS A 588 -18.04 24.10 24.39
C CYS A 588 -19.01 24.81 23.42
N PRO A 589 -18.55 25.82 22.64
CA PRO A 589 -19.38 26.42 21.61
C PRO A 589 -19.57 25.46 20.42
N CYS A 590 -20.77 25.41 19.86
CA CYS A 590 -21.04 24.70 18.60
C CYS A 590 -20.90 25.62 17.38
N GLY A 591 -20.56 25.02 16.24
CA GLY A 591 -20.42 25.70 14.96
C GLY A 591 -21.75 26.07 14.29
N ALA A 592 -21.70 26.47 13.02
CA ALA A 592 -22.89 26.87 12.26
C ALA A 592 -23.86 25.69 12.07
N ASN A 593 -25.16 25.97 12.14
CA ASN A 593 -26.23 24.97 12.10
C ASN A 593 -26.10 23.83 13.11
N ALA A 594 -25.29 23.98 14.15
CA ALA A 594 -25.14 23.03 15.23
C ALA A 594 -25.79 23.54 16.53
N LYS A 595 -26.20 22.63 17.41
CA LYS A 595 -26.61 22.95 18.78
C LYS A 595 -25.94 22.02 19.77
N LEU A 596 -25.66 22.56 20.96
CA LEU A 596 -25.06 21.80 22.04
C LEU A 596 -26.11 20.87 22.64
N CYS A 597 -25.79 19.59 22.69
CA CYS A 597 -26.52 18.59 23.41
C CYS A 597 -25.70 18.12 24.61
N LYS A 598 -26.37 18.04 25.76
CA LYS A 598 -25.84 17.43 26.96
C LYS A 598 -26.46 16.06 27.10
N TRP A 599 -25.64 15.05 27.38
CA TRP A 599 -26.13 13.76 27.80
C TRP A 599 -25.30 13.28 28.98
N THR A 600 -25.91 12.47 29.82
CA THR A 600 -25.20 11.80 30.90
C THR A 600 -24.93 10.39 30.42
N ASP A 601 -23.66 9.99 30.40
CA ASP A 601 -23.30 8.62 30.06
C ASP A 601 -23.73 7.62 31.15
N ASP A 602 -23.52 6.33 30.90
CA ASP A 602 -23.89 5.28 31.85
C ASP A 602 -23.07 5.33 33.15
N PHE A 603 -21.96 6.09 33.19
CA PHE A 603 -21.10 6.31 34.35
C PHE A 603 -21.50 7.56 35.16
N GLY A 604 -22.45 8.35 34.68
CA GLY A 604 -22.89 9.58 35.34
C GLY A 604 -22.10 10.83 34.96
N ALA A 605 -21.17 10.74 34.00
CA ALA A 605 -20.45 11.90 33.48
C ALA A 605 -21.36 12.69 32.51
N GLU A 606 -21.46 14.00 32.70
CA GLU A 606 -22.13 14.87 31.74
C GLU A 606 -21.19 15.17 30.57
N GLU A 607 -21.52 14.60 29.42
CA GLU A 607 -20.82 14.83 28.17
C GLU A 607 -21.53 15.89 27.33
N GLU A 608 -20.75 16.71 26.63
CA GLU A 608 -21.22 17.81 25.80
C GLU A 608 -20.76 17.59 24.35
N TYR A 609 -21.69 17.53 23.41
CA TYR A 609 -21.34 17.45 22.01
C TYR A 609 -22.33 18.21 21.13
N CYS A 610 -21.90 18.55 19.92
CA CYS A 610 -22.69 19.34 18.98
C CYS A 610 -23.41 18.42 17.98
N VAL A 611 -24.71 18.65 17.77
CA VAL A 611 -25.52 17.95 16.75
C VAL A 611 -26.13 18.95 15.77
N PRO A 612 -26.62 18.52 14.60
CA PRO A 612 -27.35 19.40 13.69
C PRO A 612 -28.55 20.05 14.40
N SER A 613 -28.79 21.33 14.12
CA SER A 613 -29.87 22.10 14.74
C SER A 613 -31.26 21.49 14.49
N ALA A 614 -31.41 20.80 13.35
CA ALA A 614 -32.61 20.09 12.95
C ALA A 614 -32.87 18.79 13.72
N GLU A 615 -31.84 18.13 14.25
CA GLU A 615 -31.96 16.88 14.99
C GLU A 615 -32.29 17.10 16.46
N SER A 616 -33.03 16.21 17.12
CA SER A 616 -33.22 16.30 18.58
C SER A 616 -31.99 15.80 19.32
N CYS A 617 -31.61 16.45 20.43
CA CYS A 617 -30.60 15.90 21.34
C CYS A 617 -30.96 14.50 21.82
N PRO A 618 -29.98 13.64 22.16
CA PRO A 618 -30.22 12.37 22.80
C PRO A 618 -31.12 12.53 24.01
N VAL A 619 -31.94 11.52 24.26
CA VAL A 619 -32.81 11.53 25.43
C VAL A 619 -32.05 10.92 26.62
N THR A 620 -31.91 11.70 27.69
CA THR A 620 -31.47 11.17 28.99
C THR A 620 -32.66 10.54 29.69
N CYS A 621 -32.58 9.24 29.93
CA CYS A 621 -33.65 8.49 30.59
C CYS A 621 -33.45 8.49 32.10
N SER A 622 -34.55 8.53 32.87
CA SER A 622 -34.44 8.37 34.32
C SER A 622 -33.91 6.98 34.68
N SER A 623 -33.41 6.78 35.89
CA SER A 623 -32.91 5.46 36.34
C SER A 623 -33.93 4.32 36.27
N SER A 624 -35.24 4.65 36.26
CA SER A 624 -36.36 3.72 36.07
C SER A 624 -36.73 3.47 34.59
N GLN A 625 -36.08 4.18 33.67
CA GLN A 625 -36.29 4.12 32.24
C GLN A 625 -35.05 3.57 31.53
N GLU A 626 -35.25 3.00 30.35
CA GLU A 626 -34.19 2.60 29.42
C GLU A 626 -34.36 3.34 28.10
N LYS A 627 -33.23 3.56 27.42
CA LYS A 627 -33.20 4.21 26.11
C LYS A 627 -33.67 3.21 25.05
N CYS A 628 -34.58 3.64 24.20
CA CYS A 628 -35.08 2.87 23.08
C CYS A 628 -34.87 3.59 21.77
N PHE A 629 -34.41 2.86 20.77
CA PHE A 629 -34.24 3.35 19.42
C PHE A 629 -35.48 3.05 18.57
N LYS A 630 -36.11 4.10 18.05
CA LYS A 630 -37.28 4.01 17.19
C LYS A 630 -36.90 4.45 15.78
N SER A 631 -36.85 3.48 14.87
CA SER A 631 -36.56 3.72 13.46
C SER A 631 -37.86 3.76 12.65
N ASP A 632 -38.12 4.89 12.00
CA ASP A 632 -39.23 5.05 11.06
C ASP A 632 -38.73 4.78 9.63
N TYR A 633 -39.46 3.97 8.87
CA TYR A 633 -39.20 3.75 7.45
C TYR A 633 -40.35 4.31 6.62
N ASN A 634 -40.09 4.56 5.34
CA ASN A 634 -41.16 4.84 4.38
C ASN A 634 -41.85 3.53 3.93
N ALA A 635 -42.83 3.64 3.04
CA ALA A 635 -43.59 2.48 2.55
C ALA A 635 -42.74 1.49 1.72
N THR A 636 -41.57 1.90 1.22
CA THR A 636 -40.66 1.02 0.46
C THR A 636 -39.57 0.42 1.34
N GLY A 637 -39.47 0.78 2.62
CA GLY A 637 -38.42 0.26 3.52
C GLY A 637 -37.18 1.13 3.66
N TYR A 638 -37.17 2.33 3.07
CA TYR A 638 -36.07 3.27 3.26
C TYR A 638 -36.16 3.95 4.63
N PRO A 639 -35.07 4.07 5.40
CA PRO A 639 -35.07 4.76 6.69
C PRO A 639 -35.40 6.24 6.48
N THR A 640 -36.38 6.75 7.23
CA THR A 640 -36.85 8.14 7.16
C THR A 640 -36.58 8.94 8.42
N SER A 641 -36.44 8.28 9.56
CA SER A 641 -36.16 8.92 10.83
C SER A 641 -35.57 7.91 11.80
N PHE A 642 -34.67 8.37 12.65
CA PHE A 642 -34.16 7.64 13.80
C PHE A 642 -34.43 8.50 15.04
N LYS A 643 -35.14 7.95 16.03
CA LYS A 643 -35.53 8.69 17.21
C LYS A 643 -35.27 7.90 18.48
N GLU A 644 -34.48 8.45 19.38
CA GLU A 644 -34.35 7.93 20.73
C GLU A 644 -35.58 8.32 21.58
N THR A 645 -36.10 7.38 22.37
CA THR A 645 -37.17 7.62 23.34
C THR A 645 -36.87 6.87 24.63
N CYS A 646 -37.27 7.44 25.76
CA CYS A 646 -37.20 6.72 27.04
C CYS A 646 -38.46 5.90 27.26
N VAL A 647 -38.30 4.61 27.58
CA VAL A 647 -39.37 3.71 28.01
C VAL A 647 -39.09 3.23 29.42
N GLN A 648 -40.07 2.69 30.14
CA GLN A 648 -39.81 2.14 31.49
C GLN A 648 -38.96 0.87 31.36
N LYS A 649 -37.99 0.64 32.26
CA LYS A 649 -37.18 -0.59 32.25
C LYS A 649 -38.07 -1.83 32.26
N GLY A 650 -37.80 -2.76 31.35
CA GLY A 650 -38.60 -3.98 31.15
C GLY A 650 -39.85 -3.77 30.30
N THR A 651 -40.00 -2.61 29.65
CA THR A 651 -41.01 -2.39 28.61
C THR A 651 -40.36 -2.43 27.25
N SER A 652 -40.90 -3.25 26.35
CA SER A 652 -40.35 -3.37 25.00
C SER A 652 -40.36 -2.04 24.24
N CYS A 653 -39.24 -1.74 23.58
CA CYS A 653 -39.10 -0.57 22.71
C CYS A 653 -40.18 -0.56 21.59
N PRO A 654 -40.93 0.54 21.41
CA PRO A 654 -41.89 0.68 20.34
C PRO A 654 -41.17 0.97 19.01
N CYS A 655 -41.59 0.29 17.95
CA CYS A 655 -41.05 0.52 16.61
C CYS A 655 -41.77 1.62 15.83
N GLY A 656 -41.06 2.23 14.88
CA GLY A 656 -41.52 3.32 14.02
C GLY A 656 -42.55 2.98 12.95
N THR A 657 -43.03 3.99 12.22
CA THR A 657 -43.90 3.77 11.06
C THR A 657 -43.19 2.91 10.02
N HIS A 658 -43.93 1.99 9.38
CA HIS A 658 -43.43 0.99 8.43
C HIS A 658 -42.28 0.10 8.92
N SER A 659 -42.02 0.06 10.23
CA SER A 659 -41.16 -0.94 10.85
C SER A 659 -41.97 -2.04 11.53
N GLN A 660 -41.30 -3.13 11.86
CA GLN A 660 -41.75 -4.22 12.70
C GLN A 660 -40.73 -4.48 13.81
N LYS A 661 -41.21 -5.02 14.92
CA LYS A 661 -40.37 -5.39 16.05
C LYS A 661 -39.80 -6.78 15.80
N CYS A 662 -38.48 -6.89 15.81
CA CYS A 662 -37.75 -8.14 15.83
C CYS A 662 -37.14 -8.34 17.21
N THR A 663 -36.97 -9.59 17.63
CA THR A 663 -36.38 -9.93 18.92
C THR A 663 -35.22 -10.85 18.62
N ASP A 664 -34.04 -10.46 19.08
CA ASP A 664 -32.88 -11.33 19.05
C ASP A 664 -33.05 -12.36 20.19
N PRO A 665 -33.16 -13.66 19.88
CA PRO A 665 -33.38 -14.67 20.90
C PRO A 665 -32.13 -14.93 21.77
N PHE A 666 -30.94 -14.50 21.35
CA PHE A 666 -29.71 -14.67 22.12
C PHE A 666 -29.59 -13.64 23.23
N PHE A 667 -29.84 -12.36 22.90
CA PHE A 667 -29.72 -11.26 23.86
C PHE A 667 -31.05 -10.90 24.54
N GLY A 668 -32.18 -11.38 24.00
CA GLY A 668 -33.52 -11.01 24.46
C GLY A 668 -33.92 -9.57 24.09
N ASP A 669 -33.04 -8.83 23.45
CA ASP A 669 -33.23 -7.45 23.05
C ASP A 669 -34.13 -7.37 21.82
N SER A 670 -34.92 -6.30 21.77
CA SER A 670 -35.80 -6.03 20.64
C SER A 670 -35.37 -4.82 19.84
N TYR A 671 -35.28 -4.98 18.53
CA TYR A 671 -34.92 -3.93 17.58
C TYR A 671 -36.00 -3.75 16.52
N CYS A 672 -35.91 -2.66 15.76
CA CYS A 672 -36.91 -2.27 14.78
C CYS A 672 -36.40 -2.45 13.35
N TYR A 673 -37.00 -3.38 12.64
CA TYR A 673 -36.63 -3.77 11.27
C TYR A 673 -37.67 -3.22 10.28
N PRO A 674 -37.30 -2.85 9.04
CA PRO A 674 -38.29 -2.40 8.07
C PRO A 674 -39.26 -3.54 7.71
N LYS A 675 -40.51 -3.20 7.38
CA LYS A 675 -41.49 -4.18 6.87
C LYS A 675 -41.31 -4.52 5.39
N TRP A 676 -40.50 -3.73 4.68
CA TRP A 676 -40.26 -3.87 3.24
C TRP A 676 -38.78 -3.68 2.97
N ASP A 677 -38.27 -4.41 1.99
CA ASP A 677 -36.92 -4.21 1.49
C ASP A 677 -36.94 -3.15 0.39
N PHE A 678 -36.07 -2.14 0.52
CA PHE A 678 -36.04 -0.99 -0.40
C PHE A 678 -35.67 -1.38 -1.84
N TRP A 679 -34.83 -2.41 -1.99
CA TRP A 679 -34.27 -2.80 -3.28
C TRP A 679 -35.20 -3.73 -4.05
N SER A 680 -35.65 -4.79 -3.40
CA SER A 680 -36.50 -5.82 -4.00
C SER A 680 -37.99 -5.46 -3.96
N ASN A 681 -38.38 -4.47 -3.16
CA ASN A 681 -39.78 -4.12 -2.89
C ASN A 681 -40.60 -5.37 -2.49
N VAL A 682 -40.01 -6.21 -1.64
CA VAL A 682 -40.63 -7.40 -1.04
C VAL A 682 -40.83 -7.14 0.45
N ARG A 683 -41.87 -7.74 1.03
CA ARG A 683 -42.12 -7.65 2.47
C ARG A 683 -41.03 -8.43 3.21
N LEU A 684 -40.35 -7.77 4.15
CA LEU A 684 -39.37 -8.41 5.02
C LEU A 684 -40.07 -9.03 6.23
N ASP A 685 -39.61 -10.20 6.62
CA ASP A 685 -39.83 -10.77 7.95
C ASP A 685 -38.60 -10.45 8.83
N CYS A 686 -38.69 -10.74 10.13
CA CYS A 686 -37.53 -10.59 11.00
C CYS A 686 -36.43 -11.59 10.63
N PRO A 687 -35.14 -11.21 10.72
CA PRO A 687 -34.03 -12.13 10.53
C PRO A 687 -34.20 -13.42 11.33
N VAL A 688 -33.82 -14.54 10.72
CA VAL A 688 -33.97 -15.85 11.34
C VAL A 688 -32.74 -16.14 12.19
N TYR A 689 -32.93 -16.21 13.51
CA TYR A 689 -31.89 -16.60 14.45
C TYR A 689 -32.01 -18.09 14.78
N CYS A 690 -30.94 -18.83 14.51
CA CYS A 690 -30.86 -20.27 14.74
C CYS A 690 -30.34 -20.58 16.13
N LYS A 691 -30.66 -21.77 16.66
CA LYS A 691 -30.13 -22.21 17.96
C LYS A 691 -28.67 -22.63 17.83
N ASP A 692 -27.94 -22.75 18.94
CA ASP A 692 -26.53 -23.17 18.97
C ASP A 692 -26.24 -24.50 18.23
N ASN A 693 -27.24 -25.36 18.04
CA ASN A 693 -27.12 -26.63 17.34
C ASN A 693 -27.67 -26.60 15.88
N GLU A 694 -27.93 -25.41 15.36
CA GLU A 694 -28.46 -25.14 14.03
C GLU A 694 -27.59 -24.07 13.33
N ASN A 695 -27.31 -24.24 12.04
CA ASN A 695 -26.71 -23.23 11.19
C ASN A 695 -27.80 -22.41 10.48
N THR A 696 -27.56 -21.12 10.30
CA THR A 696 -28.37 -20.28 9.41
C THR A 696 -28.04 -20.60 7.96
N CYS A 697 -29.06 -20.92 7.18
CA CYS A 697 -28.96 -21.20 5.74
C CYS A 697 -29.60 -20.09 4.94
N TYR A 698 -28.82 -19.52 4.02
CA TYR A 698 -29.28 -18.52 3.06
C TYR A 698 -29.59 -19.20 1.73
N ILE A 699 -30.86 -19.17 1.33
CA ILE A 699 -31.33 -19.80 0.10
C ILE A 699 -31.81 -18.71 -0.86
N PRO A 700 -30.92 -18.14 -1.69
CA PRO A 700 -31.29 -17.20 -2.73
C PRO A 700 -32.19 -17.84 -3.79
N SER A 701 -33.00 -16.99 -4.41
CA SER A 701 -33.82 -17.25 -5.57
C SER A 701 -33.40 -16.29 -6.67
N TYR A 702 -33.34 -16.79 -7.90
CA TYR A 702 -32.90 -16.06 -9.07
C TYR A 702 -33.96 -16.11 -10.17
N ASP A 703 -33.92 -15.15 -11.09
CA ASP A 703 -34.77 -15.14 -12.27
C ASP A 703 -34.22 -16.07 -13.37
N ALA A 704 -34.87 -16.09 -14.54
CA ALA A 704 -34.45 -16.97 -15.64
C ALA A 704 -33.10 -16.58 -16.28
N LYS A 705 -32.55 -15.40 -15.96
CA LYS A 705 -31.26 -14.91 -16.43
C LYS A 705 -30.14 -15.10 -15.41
N GLY A 706 -30.48 -15.46 -14.18
CA GLY A 706 -29.53 -15.58 -13.07
C GLY A 706 -29.49 -14.34 -12.18
N ASP A 707 -30.37 -13.35 -12.41
CA ASP A 707 -30.43 -12.14 -11.59
C ASP A 707 -31.10 -12.47 -10.24
N TRP A 708 -30.57 -11.95 -9.14
CA TRP A 708 -31.10 -12.19 -7.79
C TRP A 708 -32.52 -11.61 -7.62
N ILE A 709 -33.44 -12.39 -7.02
CA ILE A 709 -34.83 -11.99 -6.72
C ILE A 709 -35.03 -11.77 -5.22
N SER A 710 -34.61 -12.73 -4.41
CA SER A 710 -34.89 -12.76 -2.97
C SER A 710 -34.02 -13.82 -2.29
N THR A 711 -33.73 -13.68 -0.99
CA THR A 711 -33.10 -14.72 -0.18
C THR A 711 -34.04 -15.20 0.90
N GLN A 712 -34.17 -16.51 1.06
CA GLN A 712 -34.88 -17.11 2.19
C GLN A 712 -33.87 -17.57 3.24
N GLU A 713 -34.02 -17.08 4.48
CA GLU A 713 -33.25 -17.56 5.63
C GLU A 713 -34.01 -18.68 6.34
N ILE A 714 -33.35 -19.80 6.60
CA ILE A 714 -33.89 -20.91 7.41
C ILE A 714 -32.83 -21.45 8.35
N CYS A 715 -33.26 -22.03 9.47
CA CYS A 715 -32.37 -22.81 10.33
C CYS A 715 -32.33 -24.27 9.88
N VAL A 716 -31.12 -24.80 9.78
CA VAL A 716 -30.87 -26.24 9.57
C VAL A 716 -29.98 -26.75 10.70
N PRO A 717 -30.08 -28.02 11.14
CA PRO A 717 -29.13 -28.60 12.07
C PRO A 717 -27.67 -28.41 11.62
N GLN A 718 -26.71 -28.27 12.54
CA GLN A 718 -25.30 -27.96 12.23
C GLN A 718 -24.61 -28.95 11.26
N ASN A 719 -25.14 -30.17 11.13
CA ASN A 719 -24.68 -31.22 10.22
C ASN A 719 -25.53 -31.38 8.94
N GLN A 720 -26.50 -30.50 8.71
CA GLN A 720 -27.39 -30.52 7.57
C GLN A 720 -27.07 -29.35 6.63
N ARG A 721 -26.98 -29.64 5.34
CA ARG A 721 -26.72 -28.65 4.29
C ARG A 721 -27.96 -27.81 3.96
N CYS A 722 -27.73 -26.64 3.37
CA CYS A 722 -28.81 -25.79 2.87
C CYS A 722 -29.48 -26.46 1.66
N ASP A 723 -30.79 -26.69 1.76
CA ASP A 723 -31.58 -27.26 0.67
C ASP A 723 -31.87 -26.20 -0.40
N CYS A 724 -30.91 -26.01 -1.31
CA CYS A 724 -31.00 -25.02 -2.39
C CYS A 724 -32.17 -25.26 -3.34
N SER A 725 -32.83 -26.42 -3.31
CA SER A 725 -34.02 -26.69 -4.12
C SER A 725 -35.24 -25.84 -3.70
N LYS A 726 -35.18 -25.20 -2.52
CA LYS A 726 -36.19 -24.24 -2.07
C LYS A 726 -36.05 -22.86 -2.73
N GLY A 727 -34.88 -22.54 -3.28
CA GLY A 727 -34.64 -21.32 -4.05
C GLY A 727 -35.12 -21.47 -5.49
N GLN A 728 -35.90 -20.50 -5.99
CA GLN A 728 -36.29 -20.50 -7.40
C GLN A 728 -35.05 -20.30 -8.28
N ASN A 729 -34.85 -21.16 -9.27
CA ASN A 729 -33.67 -21.15 -10.14
C ASN A 729 -32.32 -21.15 -9.40
N ALA A 730 -32.24 -21.75 -8.22
CA ALA A 730 -30.98 -21.97 -7.52
C ALA A 730 -30.55 -23.44 -7.58
N PHE A 731 -29.25 -23.71 -7.47
CA PHE A 731 -28.70 -25.05 -7.31
C PHE A 731 -27.58 -25.06 -6.27
N GLU A 732 -27.36 -26.22 -5.66
CA GLU A 732 -26.37 -26.39 -4.59
C GLU A 732 -24.96 -26.61 -5.15
N CYS A 733 -24.01 -25.82 -4.66
CA CYS A 733 -22.58 -25.98 -4.86
C CYS A 733 -21.93 -26.39 -3.55
N ASN A 734 -21.18 -27.49 -3.57
CA ASN A 734 -20.49 -27.99 -2.39
C ASN A 734 -19.03 -27.54 -2.45
N PHE A 735 -18.57 -26.91 -1.38
CA PHE A 735 -17.20 -26.50 -1.18
C PHE A 735 -16.59 -27.38 -0.11
N THR A 736 -15.36 -27.82 -0.31
CA THR A 736 -14.59 -28.55 0.69
C THR A 736 -13.23 -27.89 0.77
N ASP A 737 -12.95 -27.27 1.91
CA ASP A 737 -11.66 -26.69 2.23
C ASP A 737 -11.14 -27.30 3.55
N SER A 738 -10.03 -26.77 4.05
CA SER A 738 -9.41 -27.22 5.31
C SER A 738 -10.30 -27.01 6.54
N TRP A 739 -11.36 -26.19 6.44
CA TRP A 739 -12.28 -25.86 7.54
C TRP A 739 -13.57 -26.69 7.53
N GLY A 740 -13.81 -27.46 6.46
CA GLY A 740 -14.90 -28.42 6.37
C GLY A 740 -15.65 -28.39 5.03
N THR A 741 -16.78 -29.10 4.97
CA THR A 741 -17.66 -29.08 3.81
C THR A 741 -18.87 -28.19 4.06
N TRP A 742 -18.99 -27.10 3.30
CA TRP A 742 -20.17 -26.23 3.32
C TRP A 742 -20.82 -26.19 1.93
N SER A 743 -22.06 -25.70 1.84
CA SER A 743 -22.74 -25.53 0.57
C SER A 743 -23.31 -24.14 0.38
N GLU A 744 -23.23 -23.66 -0.85
CA GLU A 744 -23.78 -22.38 -1.30
C GLU A 744 -24.84 -22.63 -2.38
N CYS A 745 -25.87 -21.79 -2.42
CA CYS A 745 -26.87 -21.84 -3.47
C CYS A 745 -26.56 -20.81 -4.55
N LEU A 746 -26.25 -21.25 -5.77
CA LEU A 746 -25.90 -20.39 -6.91
C LEU A 746 -27.01 -20.39 -7.98
N PRO A 747 -27.08 -19.39 -8.89
CA PRO A 747 -28.10 -19.33 -9.93
C PRO A 747 -27.95 -20.43 -10.99
N LEU A 748 -29.04 -21.10 -11.38
CA LEU A 748 -29.06 -22.10 -12.46
C LEU A 748 -28.57 -21.55 -13.80
N ALA A 749 -28.81 -20.26 -14.06
CA ALA A 749 -28.32 -19.56 -15.24
C ALA A 749 -27.03 -18.80 -14.85
N GLY A 750 -25.90 -19.15 -15.48
CA GLY A 750 -24.61 -18.49 -15.26
C GLY A 750 -23.85 -18.91 -13.99
N GLY A 751 -24.51 -19.55 -13.01
CA GLY A 751 -23.83 -20.07 -11.82
C GLY A 751 -22.95 -21.28 -12.13
N PHE A 752 -21.79 -21.32 -11.49
CA PHE A 752 -20.80 -22.38 -11.63
C PHE A 752 -20.25 -22.69 -10.24
N CYS A 753 -20.19 -23.97 -9.85
CA CYS A 753 -19.45 -24.35 -8.65
C CYS A 753 -17.95 -24.33 -8.99
N PRO A 754 -17.14 -23.47 -8.34
CA PRO A 754 -15.69 -23.58 -8.37
C PRO A 754 -15.29 -25.01 -8.03
N SER A 755 -14.33 -25.55 -8.77
CA SER A 755 -13.88 -26.92 -8.58
C SER A 755 -12.68 -26.87 -7.66
N THR A 756 -12.62 -27.75 -6.66
CA THR A 756 -11.35 -28.07 -6.01
C THR A 756 -10.55 -28.93 -6.97
N CYS A 757 -9.36 -28.46 -7.35
CA CYS A 757 -8.46 -29.17 -8.25
C CYS A 757 -7.37 -29.90 -7.43
N PRO A 758 -6.83 -31.02 -7.94
CA PRO A 758 -5.62 -31.63 -7.41
C PRO A 758 -4.48 -30.62 -7.27
N ALA A 759 -3.51 -30.85 -6.38
CA ALA A 759 -2.44 -29.88 -6.06
C ALA A 759 -1.55 -29.50 -7.27
N ASP A 760 -1.52 -30.32 -8.32
CA ASP A 760 -0.80 -30.12 -9.57
C ASP A 760 -1.64 -29.48 -10.69
N GLU A 761 -2.91 -29.15 -10.41
CA GLU A 761 -3.81 -28.49 -11.36
C GLU A 761 -4.37 -27.18 -10.78
N VAL A 762 -4.55 -26.19 -11.65
CA VAL A 762 -5.23 -24.93 -11.30
C VAL A 762 -6.70 -24.98 -11.71
N PRO A 763 -7.62 -24.40 -10.90
CA PRO A 763 -9.01 -24.26 -11.27
C PRO A 763 -9.17 -23.30 -12.44
N CYS A 764 -9.89 -23.74 -13.46
CA CYS A 764 -10.17 -22.90 -14.61
C CYS A 764 -11.25 -21.86 -14.26
N PRO A 765 -11.04 -20.58 -14.58
CA PRO A 765 -12.03 -19.54 -14.33
C PRO A 765 -13.27 -19.76 -15.19
N GLN A 766 -14.37 -19.06 -14.85
CA GLN A 766 -15.52 -18.95 -15.74
C GLN A 766 -15.09 -18.38 -17.09
N VAL A 767 -15.75 -18.82 -18.15
CA VAL A 767 -15.38 -18.47 -19.52
C VAL A 767 -16.42 -17.55 -20.12
N GLU A 768 -15.97 -16.59 -20.92
CA GLU A 768 -16.86 -15.67 -21.62
C GLU A 768 -17.35 -16.31 -22.93
N ASP A 769 -18.67 -16.46 -23.07
CA ASP A 769 -19.31 -16.87 -24.33
C ASP A 769 -19.60 -15.60 -25.18
N PHE A 770 -19.35 -15.67 -26.48
CA PHE A 770 -19.65 -14.61 -27.44
C PHE A 770 -20.52 -15.13 -28.60
N MET A 771 -21.25 -14.21 -29.25
CA MET A 771 -21.85 -14.44 -30.56
C MET A 771 -20.78 -14.40 -31.66
N PRO A 772 -21.04 -14.97 -32.86
CA PRO A 772 -20.11 -14.90 -33.99
C PRO A 772 -19.73 -13.48 -34.46
N ASP A 773 -20.48 -12.46 -34.03
CA ASP A 773 -20.23 -11.04 -34.32
C ASP A 773 -19.46 -10.31 -33.21
N GLY A 774 -19.03 -11.01 -32.16
CA GLY A 774 -18.27 -10.45 -31.04
C GLY A 774 -19.12 -9.98 -29.87
N THR A 775 -20.46 -10.08 -29.95
CA THR A 775 -21.32 -9.66 -28.84
C THR A 775 -21.18 -10.62 -27.66
N TYR A 776 -20.86 -10.10 -26.47
CA TYR A 776 -20.80 -10.86 -25.22
C TYR A 776 -22.17 -11.47 -24.86
N LEU A 777 -22.19 -12.77 -24.57
CA LEU A 777 -23.39 -13.55 -24.21
C LEU A 777 -23.51 -13.82 -22.71
N GLY A 778 -22.43 -13.63 -21.95
CA GLY A 778 -22.36 -13.93 -20.51
C GLY A 778 -21.24 -14.90 -20.15
N LEU A 779 -21.12 -15.16 -18.85
CA LEU A 779 -20.21 -16.17 -18.30
C LEU A 779 -20.84 -17.56 -18.43
N ALA A 780 -20.01 -18.53 -18.80
CA ALA A 780 -20.34 -19.94 -18.88
C ALA A 780 -19.33 -20.76 -18.07
N SER A 781 -19.73 -21.97 -17.68
CA SER A 781 -18.79 -22.91 -17.07
C SER A 781 -17.72 -23.33 -18.07
N PRO A 782 -16.44 -23.38 -17.69
CA PRO A 782 -15.40 -23.89 -18.56
C PRO A 782 -15.67 -25.37 -18.89
N SER A 783 -15.32 -25.79 -20.11
CA SER A 783 -15.49 -27.20 -20.52
C SER A 783 -14.50 -28.15 -19.82
N LYS A 784 -13.42 -27.61 -19.25
CA LYS A 784 -12.46 -28.28 -18.38
C LYS A 784 -12.38 -27.50 -17.07
N LYS A 785 -12.65 -28.15 -15.95
CA LYS A 785 -12.78 -27.53 -14.62
C LYS A 785 -11.43 -27.25 -13.95
N CYS A 786 -10.44 -28.10 -14.23
CA CYS A 786 -9.08 -28.05 -13.72
C CYS A 786 -8.11 -28.27 -14.89
N ALA A 787 -6.95 -27.62 -14.88
CA ALA A 787 -5.92 -27.80 -15.89
C ALA A 787 -4.53 -27.64 -15.30
N ALA A 788 -3.48 -28.17 -15.94
CA ALA A 788 -2.11 -28.11 -15.40
C ALA A 788 -1.58 -26.66 -15.30
N SER A 789 -2.15 -25.73 -16.07
CA SER A 789 -1.87 -24.29 -15.96
C SER A 789 -3.05 -23.47 -16.47
N LEU A 790 -3.07 -22.17 -16.13
CA LEU A 790 -4.12 -21.26 -16.58
C LEU A 790 -4.20 -21.16 -18.12
N ALA A 791 -3.07 -21.37 -18.81
CA ALA A 791 -2.98 -21.35 -20.26
C ALA A 791 -3.69 -22.54 -20.94
N GLU A 792 -3.89 -23.64 -20.20
CA GLU A 792 -4.60 -24.82 -20.68
C GLU A 792 -6.12 -24.75 -20.44
N CYS A 793 -6.60 -23.71 -19.77
CA CYS A 793 -8.02 -23.52 -19.55
C CYS A 793 -8.73 -23.19 -20.87
N PRO A 794 -9.83 -23.89 -21.20
CA PRO A 794 -10.55 -23.67 -22.44
C PRO A 794 -11.30 -22.33 -22.39
N CYS A 795 -11.42 -21.66 -23.54
CA CYS A 795 -12.26 -20.48 -23.67
C CYS A 795 -13.72 -20.82 -23.98
N GLY A 796 -14.61 -19.85 -23.76
CA GLY A 796 -16.03 -19.95 -24.07
C GLY A 796 -16.31 -20.02 -25.57
N LYS A 797 -17.58 -20.18 -25.93
CA LYS A 797 -18.03 -20.24 -27.33
C LYS A 797 -17.67 -18.94 -28.04
N GLN A 798 -17.12 -19.08 -29.25
CA GLN A 798 -16.63 -17.95 -30.04
C GLN A 798 -15.58 -17.08 -29.30
N ALA A 799 -14.90 -17.63 -28.29
CA ALA A 799 -13.72 -17.02 -27.69
C ALA A 799 -12.44 -17.82 -28.03
N GLU A 800 -11.29 -17.16 -27.96
CA GLU A 800 -9.97 -17.77 -28.08
C GLU A 800 -9.01 -17.20 -27.04
N CYS A 801 -8.07 -18.04 -26.56
CA CYS A 801 -7.06 -17.65 -25.60
C CYS A 801 -5.89 -17.01 -26.35
N CYS A 802 -5.44 -15.84 -25.88
CA CYS A 802 -4.35 -15.15 -26.55
C CYS A 802 -2.98 -15.62 -26.05
N PRO A 803 -2.04 -15.94 -26.96
CA PRO A 803 -0.69 -16.33 -26.57
C PRO A 803 -0.04 -15.26 -25.67
N GLY A 804 0.26 -15.61 -24.41
CA GLY A 804 0.91 -14.72 -23.45
C GLY A 804 -0.02 -13.81 -22.64
N ALA A 805 -1.35 -13.94 -22.75
CA ALA A 805 -2.31 -13.24 -21.89
C ALA A 805 -3.19 -14.25 -21.13
N ALA A 806 -3.37 -14.04 -19.83
CA ALA A 806 -4.34 -14.77 -19.01
C ALA A 806 -5.76 -14.22 -19.29
N GLY A 807 -6.33 -14.55 -20.46
CA GLY A 807 -7.67 -14.09 -20.82
C GLY A 807 -8.17 -14.61 -22.16
N CYS A 808 -9.44 -14.99 -22.19
CA CYS A 808 -10.18 -15.35 -23.39
C CYS A 808 -10.82 -14.10 -23.99
N ILE A 809 -10.61 -13.83 -25.27
CA ILE A 809 -11.29 -12.74 -25.99
C ILE A 809 -12.18 -13.32 -27.09
N SER A 810 -13.07 -12.51 -27.65
CA SER A 810 -13.85 -12.96 -28.80
C SER A 810 -12.97 -13.28 -30.01
N LYS A 811 -13.26 -14.39 -30.71
CA LYS A 811 -12.62 -14.77 -31.99
C LYS A 811 -12.74 -13.73 -33.08
N SER A 812 -13.68 -12.78 -32.95
CA SER A 812 -13.82 -11.66 -33.90
C SER A 812 -12.87 -10.51 -33.61
N GLU A 813 -12.34 -10.38 -32.39
CA GLU A 813 -11.51 -9.24 -31.97
C GLU A 813 -10.02 -9.42 -32.27
N GLY A 814 -9.56 -10.67 -32.40
CA GLY A 814 -8.16 -10.99 -32.71
C GLY A 814 -7.22 -10.64 -31.56
N CYS A 815 -6.25 -11.51 -31.28
CA CYS A 815 -5.38 -11.31 -30.13
C CYS A 815 -4.53 -10.03 -30.21
N PRO A 816 -4.35 -9.31 -29.07
CA PRO A 816 -3.44 -8.18 -29.00
C PRO A 816 -2.06 -8.61 -29.49
N ILE A 817 -1.46 -7.82 -30.39
CA ILE A 817 -0.15 -8.20 -30.95
C ILE A 817 0.95 -7.67 -30.02
N THR A 818 1.82 -8.57 -29.57
CA THR A 818 3.06 -8.19 -28.88
C THR A 818 4.17 -8.01 -29.92
N CYS A 819 4.70 -6.78 -30.03
CA CYS A 819 5.79 -6.47 -30.95
C CYS A 819 7.15 -6.80 -30.34
N LYS A 820 8.12 -7.15 -31.20
CA LYS A 820 9.52 -7.34 -30.75
C LYS A 820 10.11 -6.00 -30.28
N ALA A 821 11.17 -6.03 -29.47
CA ALA A 821 11.82 -4.81 -28.98
C ALA A 821 12.32 -3.84 -30.07
N ALA A 822 12.58 -4.32 -31.29
CA ALA A 822 12.96 -3.51 -32.46
C ALA A 822 11.76 -3.08 -33.34
N GLU A 823 10.55 -3.32 -32.88
CA GLU A 823 9.30 -3.01 -33.55
C GLU A 823 8.41 -2.14 -32.65
N LYS A 824 7.68 -1.21 -33.27
CA LYS A 824 6.60 -0.45 -32.61
C LYS A 824 5.24 -0.96 -33.06
N LYS A 825 4.25 -0.85 -32.18
CA LYS A 825 2.85 -1.18 -32.47
C LYS A 825 2.19 -0.02 -33.25
N CYS A 826 1.54 -0.35 -34.34
CA CYS A 826 0.77 0.57 -35.18
C CYS A 826 -0.71 0.18 -35.19
N TYR A 827 -1.60 1.15 -35.04
CA TYR A 827 -3.05 0.95 -35.12
C TYR A 827 -3.57 1.34 -36.51
N LEU A 828 -4.17 0.37 -37.21
CA LEU A 828 -4.79 0.57 -38.51
C LEU A 828 -6.31 0.54 -38.38
N THR A 829 -6.92 1.70 -38.61
CA THR A 829 -8.38 1.81 -38.73
C THR A 829 -8.81 1.70 -40.18
N ASP A 830 -9.64 0.70 -40.48
CA ASP A 830 -10.31 0.58 -41.77
C ASP A 830 -11.67 1.27 -41.73
N PHE A 831 -12.02 1.96 -42.82
CA PHE A 831 -13.34 2.56 -43.01
C PHE A 831 -13.99 2.10 -44.31
N THR A 832 -15.32 2.24 -44.40
CA THR A 832 -16.05 2.08 -45.66
C THR A 832 -15.74 3.26 -46.59
N ASP A 833 -16.12 3.14 -47.86
CA ASP A 833 -16.10 4.24 -48.82
C ASP A 833 -17.01 5.41 -48.42
N ARG A 834 -17.94 5.20 -47.49
CA ARG A 834 -18.82 6.22 -46.90
C ARG A 834 -18.27 6.85 -45.63
N GLY A 835 -17.11 6.40 -45.14
CA GLY A 835 -16.49 6.89 -43.92
C GLY A 835 -17.03 6.25 -42.64
N ASP A 836 -17.80 5.16 -42.73
CA ASP A 836 -18.20 4.39 -41.56
C ASP A 836 -17.04 3.50 -41.09
N PHE A 837 -16.82 3.41 -39.79
CA PHE A 837 -15.83 2.50 -39.20
C PHE A 837 -16.10 1.06 -39.61
N ILE A 838 -15.07 0.32 -40.04
CA ILE A 838 -15.14 -1.12 -40.31
C ILE A 838 -14.50 -1.90 -39.16
N SER A 839 -13.24 -1.63 -38.87
CA SER A 839 -12.43 -2.38 -37.90
C SER A 839 -11.16 -1.63 -37.54
N ASP A 840 -10.64 -1.85 -36.34
CA ASP A 840 -9.26 -1.55 -35.99
C ASP A 840 -8.45 -2.85 -36.00
N ARG A 841 -7.18 -2.78 -36.41
CA ARG A 841 -6.22 -3.87 -36.19
C ARG A 841 -4.86 -3.30 -35.79
N GLU A 842 -4.13 -4.06 -35.00
CA GLU A 842 -2.76 -3.74 -34.67
C GLU A 842 -1.82 -4.41 -35.69
N VAL A 843 -0.68 -3.78 -35.98
CA VAL A 843 0.44 -4.41 -36.69
C VAL A 843 1.76 -3.96 -36.07
N CYS A 844 2.77 -4.82 -36.10
CA CYS A 844 4.13 -4.44 -35.74
C CYS A 844 4.87 -3.95 -36.96
N VAL A 845 5.56 -2.82 -36.82
CA VAL A 845 6.50 -2.29 -37.83
C VAL A 845 7.81 -1.98 -37.15
N ALA A 846 8.93 -1.93 -37.88
CA ALA A 846 10.21 -1.51 -37.30
C ALA A 846 10.08 -0.12 -36.63
N THR A 847 10.81 0.14 -35.55
CA THR A 847 10.68 1.39 -34.76
C THR A 847 10.87 2.67 -35.60
N ASP A 848 11.70 2.61 -36.64
CA ASP A 848 11.96 3.69 -37.60
C ASP A 848 11.01 3.70 -38.82
N ALA A 849 10.24 2.62 -39.02
CA ALA A 849 9.29 2.51 -40.11
C ALA A 849 8.00 3.28 -39.80
N LEU A 850 7.46 3.89 -40.84
CA LEU A 850 6.17 4.55 -40.83
C LEU A 850 5.02 3.51 -40.81
N CYS A 851 4.07 3.66 -39.88
CA CYS A 851 2.85 2.85 -39.81
C CYS A 851 2.07 2.86 -41.15
N PRO A 852 1.68 1.68 -41.69
CA PRO A 852 0.81 1.61 -42.84
C PRO A 852 -0.61 2.08 -42.49
N CYS A 853 -1.36 2.53 -43.49
CA CYS A 853 -2.74 2.99 -43.31
C CYS A 853 -3.76 1.89 -43.55
N GLY A 854 -4.86 1.94 -42.79
CA GLY A 854 -6.02 1.09 -43.01
C GLY A 854 -6.77 1.41 -44.31
N LYS A 855 -7.65 0.52 -44.74
CA LYS A 855 -8.47 0.64 -45.95
C LYS A 855 -9.29 1.93 -45.91
N ASN A 856 -9.30 2.66 -47.03
CA ASN A 856 -9.96 3.97 -47.21
C ASN A 856 -9.46 5.11 -46.30
N THR A 857 -8.30 4.93 -45.66
CA THR A 857 -7.57 6.02 -45.01
C THR A 857 -6.37 6.45 -45.85
N VAL A 858 -5.92 7.67 -45.63
CA VAL A 858 -4.72 8.25 -46.24
C VAL A 858 -3.82 8.78 -45.12
N LYS A 859 -2.52 8.63 -45.33
CA LYS A 859 -1.53 9.11 -44.38
C LYS A 859 -1.46 10.63 -44.42
N CYS A 860 -1.40 11.25 -43.25
CA CYS A 860 -1.02 12.65 -43.13
C CYS A 860 0.44 12.82 -43.58
N PRO A 861 0.73 13.73 -44.53
CA PRO A 861 2.10 13.97 -44.96
C PRO A 861 2.98 14.41 -43.77
N GLY A 862 4.01 13.62 -43.44
CA GLY A 862 4.95 13.92 -42.35
C GLY A 862 4.50 13.52 -40.94
N GLU A 863 3.32 12.92 -40.76
CA GLU A 863 2.86 12.34 -39.49
C GLU A 863 2.60 10.84 -39.67
N ASP A 864 2.71 10.04 -38.60
CA ASP A 864 2.42 8.60 -38.64
C ASP A 864 0.92 8.27 -38.56
N VAL A 865 0.07 9.30 -38.73
CA VAL A 865 -1.38 9.23 -38.53
C VAL A 865 -2.10 8.96 -39.85
N CYS A 866 -2.99 7.96 -39.84
CA CYS A 866 -3.83 7.59 -40.98
C CYS A 866 -5.27 8.03 -40.75
N LEU A 867 -5.80 8.86 -41.65
CA LEU A 867 -7.11 9.48 -41.52
C LEU A 867 -7.98 9.17 -42.74
N LEU A 868 -9.30 9.14 -42.57
CA LEU A 868 -10.21 9.18 -43.71
C LEU A 868 -9.84 10.33 -44.66
N LYS A 869 -9.94 10.14 -45.98
CA LYS A 869 -9.47 11.13 -46.95
C LYS A 869 -10.03 12.55 -46.72
N ASP A 870 -11.33 12.66 -46.45
CA ASP A 870 -12.00 13.93 -46.15
C ASP A 870 -11.60 14.52 -44.78
N VAL A 871 -11.13 13.68 -43.86
CA VAL A 871 -10.55 14.09 -42.57
C VAL A 871 -9.09 14.50 -42.75
N ALA A 872 -8.31 13.79 -43.55
CA ALA A 872 -6.92 14.12 -43.87
C ALA A 872 -6.82 15.47 -44.58
N ASP A 873 -7.70 15.74 -45.54
CA ASP A 873 -7.78 17.04 -46.22
C ASP A 873 -8.08 18.18 -45.22
N VAL A 874 -8.73 17.86 -44.10
CA VAL A 874 -9.06 18.81 -43.03
C VAL A 874 -7.90 18.93 -42.04
N ILE A 875 -7.30 17.84 -41.55
CA ILE A 875 -6.29 17.87 -40.49
C ILE A 875 -4.89 18.15 -41.03
N CYS A 876 -4.56 17.60 -42.18
CA CYS A 876 -3.23 17.64 -42.78
C CYS A 876 -3.28 18.18 -44.22
N PRO A 877 -3.78 19.41 -44.43
CA PRO A 877 -3.87 19.99 -45.77
C PRO A 877 -2.50 20.33 -46.38
N CYS A 878 -1.43 20.17 -45.61
CA CYS A 878 -0.08 20.55 -45.99
C CYS A 878 0.73 19.37 -46.53
N LYS A 879 1.69 19.66 -47.42
CA LYS A 879 2.62 18.65 -47.95
C LYS A 879 3.59 18.22 -46.85
N GLU A 880 4.23 17.07 -47.02
CA GLU A 880 5.21 16.50 -46.07
C GLU A 880 6.37 17.46 -45.75
N SER A 881 6.73 18.32 -46.71
CA SER A 881 7.74 19.37 -46.52
C SER A 881 7.19 20.65 -45.86
N GLN A 882 6.00 20.61 -45.27
CA GLN A 882 5.28 21.76 -44.72
C GLN A 882 4.54 21.40 -43.42
N THR A 883 4.65 22.26 -42.41
CA THR A 883 3.89 22.21 -41.17
C THR A 883 2.58 22.98 -41.31
N THR A 884 1.53 22.44 -40.70
CA THR A 884 0.19 23.01 -40.69
C THR A 884 0.05 24.09 -39.61
N CYS A 885 -0.33 25.30 -40.01
CA CYS A 885 -0.56 26.43 -39.12
C CYS A 885 -2.04 26.80 -39.07
N SER A 886 -2.61 26.85 -37.87
CA SER A 886 -3.95 27.40 -37.64
C SER A 886 -3.90 28.93 -37.62
N VAL A 887 -4.46 29.55 -38.64
CA VAL A 887 -4.48 31.01 -38.81
C VAL A 887 -5.84 31.54 -38.40
N VAL A 888 -5.88 32.37 -37.35
CA VAL A 888 -7.11 32.96 -36.83
C VAL A 888 -7.30 34.37 -37.40
N ASP A 889 -8.45 34.60 -38.03
CA ASP A 889 -8.90 35.91 -38.50
C ASP A 889 -9.80 36.56 -37.44
N TYR A 890 -9.53 37.81 -37.08
CA TYR A 890 -10.38 38.59 -36.17
C TYR A 890 -11.22 39.63 -36.91
N SER A 891 -12.34 40.03 -36.31
CA SER A 891 -13.11 41.20 -36.72
C SER A 891 -12.39 42.48 -36.28
N THR A 892 -12.87 43.62 -36.77
CA THR A 892 -12.48 44.94 -36.27
C THR A 892 -12.95 45.24 -34.84
N THR A 893 -13.72 44.34 -34.22
CA THR A 893 -14.13 44.38 -32.80
C THR A 893 -13.39 43.34 -31.95
N GLY A 894 -12.49 42.58 -32.56
CA GLY A 894 -11.67 41.55 -31.92
C GLY A 894 -12.33 40.20 -31.67
N GLN A 895 -13.47 39.93 -32.31
CA GLN A 895 -14.10 38.62 -32.31
C GLN A 895 -13.47 37.72 -33.40
N VAL A 896 -13.39 36.41 -33.16
CA VAL A 896 -12.94 35.47 -34.21
C VAL A 896 -13.97 35.43 -35.34
N THR A 897 -13.51 35.65 -36.57
CA THR A 897 -14.34 35.69 -37.79
C THR A 897 -14.10 34.53 -38.73
N GLY A 898 -12.97 33.84 -38.57
CA GLY A 898 -12.58 32.74 -39.43
C GLY A 898 -11.36 32.03 -38.89
N PHE A 899 -11.28 30.73 -39.18
CA PHE A 899 -10.04 29.97 -39.12
C PHE A 899 -9.66 29.63 -40.56
N SER A 900 -8.40 29.81 -40.89
CA SER A 900 -7.80 29.28 -42.11
C SER A 900 -6.60 28.43 -41.75
N THR A 901 -6.15 27.62 -42.69
CA THR A 901 -4.95 26.80 -42.51
C THR A 901 -3.89 27.28 -43.49
N ALA A 902 -2.71 27.62 -42.98
CA ALA A 902 -1.55 27.96 -43.78
C ALA A 902 -0.53 26.83 -43.70
N CYS A 903 0.14 26.54 -44.81
CA CYS A 903 1.21 25.55 -44.86
C CYS A 903 2.54 26.28 -44.95
N VAL A 904 3.38 26.14 -43.94
CA VAL A 904 4.71 26.77 -43.85
C VAL A 904 5.79 25.69 -43.86
N ALA A 905 7.01 25.98 -44.29
CA ALA A 905 8.09 24.99 -44.15
C ALA A 905 8.35 24.71 -42.65
N PRO A 906 8.75 23.47 -42.27
CA PRO A 906 9.13 23.16 -40.89
C PRO A 906 10.15 24.18 -40.35
N GLY A 907 9.88 24.70 -39.15
CA GLY A 907 10.71 25.74 -38.51
C GLY A 907 10.39 27.18 -38.88
N ASN A 908 9.51 27.45 -39.86
CA ASN A 908 9.00 28.79 -40.12
C ASN A 908 7.82 29.11 -39.19
N PRO A 909 7.75 30.34 -38.65
CA PRO A 909 6.64 30.72 -37.78
C PRO A 909 5.32 30.81 -38.55
N CYS A 910 4.22 30.48 -37.88
CA CYS A 910 2.89 30.54 -38.46
C CYS A 910 2.46 31.99 -38.78
N PRO A 911 1.89 32.26 -39.96
CA PRO A 911 1.38 33.59 -40.29
C PRO A 911 0.12 33.89 -39.49
N CYS A 912 -0.06 35.15 -39.08
CA CYS A 912 -1.28 35.61 -38.45
C CYS A 912 -2.34 36.07 -39.45
N GLY A 913 -3.61 35.84 -39.11
CA GLY A 913 -4.76 36.17 -39.97
C GLY A 913 -5.04 37.66 -40.11
N LYS A 914 -6.15 37.97 -40.77
CA LYS A 914 -6.66 39.34 -40.91
C LYS A 914 -7.03 39.91 -39.55
N ASN A 915 -6.68 41.17 -39.35
CA ASN A 915 -6.87 41.92 -38.10
C ASN A 915 -6.21 41.26 -36.87
N SER A 916 -5.14 40.48 -37.10
CA SER A 916 -4.38 39.80 -36.06
C SER A 916 -3.01 40.47 -35.87
N LEU A 917 -2.60 40.69 -34.63
CA LEU A 917 -1.25 41.09 -34.24
C LEU A 917 -0.41 39.83 -34.05
N SER A 918 0.79 39.80 -34.64
CA SER A 918 1.73 38.71 -34.46
C SER A 918 2.64 39.01 -33.27
N CYS A 919 2.69 38.08 -32.33
CA CYS A 919 3.39 38.19 -31.06
C CYS A 919 4.35 37.03 -30.93
N SER A 920 5.57 37.23 -30.45
CA SER A 920 6.45 36.11 -30.10
C SER A 920 5.79 35.28 -29.01
N ASP A 921 5.81 33.95 -29.17
CA ASP A 921 5.38 33.04 -28.12
C ASP A 921 6.41 33.07 -26.98
N PRO A 922 6.00 33.34 -25.72
CA PRO A 922 6.91 33.31 -24.58
C PRO A 922 7.56 31.96 -24.33
N ASN A 923 6.83 30.87 -24.61
CA ASN A 923 7.27 29.52 -24.31
C ASN A 923 8.06 28.92 -25.47
N ASP A 924 8.04 29.57 -26.65
CA ASP A 924 8.81 29.19 -27.83
C ASP A 924 9.21 30.44 -28.62
N ALA A 925 10.44 30.90 -28.44
CA ALA A 925 10.95 32.10 -29.12
C ALA A 925 10.87 32.05 -30.66
N LYS A 926 10.66 30.86 -31.26
CA LYS A 926 10.48 30.68 -32.71
C LYS A 926 9.01 30.64 -33.14
N ALA A 927 8.06 30.49 -32.22
CA ALA A 927 6.64 30.49 -32.51
C ALA A 927 6.04 31.91 -32.44
N LEU A 928 4.98 32.14 -33.23
CA LEU A 928 4.22 33.40 -33.23
C LEU A 928 2.79 33.11 -32.76
N ILE A 929 2.35 33.79 -31.70
CA ILE A 929 0.97 33.85 -31.24
C ILE A 929 0.24 34.97 -32.00
N CYS A 930 -0.95 34.66 -32.49
CA CYS A 930 -1.80 35.63 -33.18
C CYS A 930 -2.90 36.12 -32.25
N THR A 931 -2.90 37.42 -31.93
CA THR A 931 -3.92 38.06 -31.08
C THR A 931 -4.72 39.07 -31.88
N SER A 932 -5.88 39.53 -31.39
CA SER A 932 -6.63 40.56 -32.12
C SER A 932 -5.93 41.92 -32.11
N LYS A 933 -5.95 42.64 -33.24
CA LYS A 933 -5.56 44.07 -33.30
C LYS A 933 -6.56 45.02 -32.60
N PHE A 934 -7.77 44.56 -32.26
CA PHE A 934 -8.91 45.43 -31.92
C PHE A 934 -9.70 45.01 -30.65
N SER A 935 -9.10 44.30 -29.69
CA SER A 935 -9.79 43.95 -28.43
C SER A 935 -10.20 45.21 -27.66
N GLY A 936 -11.51 45.38 -27.44
CA GLY A 936 -12.09 46.56 -26.81
C GLY A 936 -11.39 46.96 -25.50
N LYS A 937 -10.97 48.23 -25.43
CA LYS A 937 -10.40 48.96 -24.28
C LYS A 937 -9.03 48.55 -23.73
N LEU A 938 -8.40 47.45 -24.14
CA LEU A 938 -7.04 47.10 -23.69
C LEU A 938 -6.11 46.78 -24.87
N THR A 939 -5.21 47.75 -25.11
CA THR A 939 -3.90 47.73 -25.79
C THR A 939 -3.71 46.97 -27.10
N THR A 940 -3.32 47.71 -28.15
CA THR A 940 -2.68 47.25 -29.40
C THR A 940 -1.31 46.57 -29.20
N SER A 941 -1.00 46.08 -28.01
CA SER A 941 0.26 45.41 -27.69
C SER A 941 -0.01 43.94 -27.40
N CYS A 942 0.93 43.10 -27.80
CA CYS A 942 0.92 41.69 -27.44
C CYS A 942 0.70 41.52 -25.94
N PRO A 943 -0.09 40.51 -25.51
CA PRO A 943 -0.11 40.13 -24.11
C PRO A 943 1.34 39.98 -23.64
N ARG A 944 1.68 40.53 -22.47
CA ARG A 944 3.03 40.45 -21.90
C ARG A 944 3.10 39.24 -20.98
N PRO A 945 3.49 38.06 -21.48
CA PRO A 945 3.93 36.98 -20.63
C PRO A 945 5.17 37.41 -19.82
N CYS A 946 5.56 36.57 -18.86
CA CYS A 946 6.83 36.79 -18.20
C CYS A 946 7.98 36.77 -19.22
N THR A 947 8.95 37.66 -19.04
CA THR A 947 10.20 37.54 -19.77
C THR A 947 11.03 36.41 -19.15
N PRO A 948 11.98 35.80 -19.86
CA PRO A 948 12.86 34.78 -19.27
C PRO A 948 13.51 35.24 -17.95
N GLU A 949 13.85 36.53 -17.84
CA GLU A 949 14.39 37.11 -16.60
C GLU A 949 13.35 37.19 -15.47
N ALA A 950 12.09 37.46 -15.80
CA ALA A 950 11.00 37.45 -14.83
C ALA A 950 10.65 36.03 -14.39
N GLU A 951 10.78 35.04 -15.27
CA GLU A 951 10.62 33.61 -14.95
C GLU A 951 11.74 33.10 -14.06
N GLN A 952 12.99 33.47 -14.36
CA GLN A 952 14.13 33.22 -13.46
C GLN A 952 13.98 33.89 -12.09
N ALA A 953 13.22 34.98 -12.00
CA ALA A 953 12.87 35.65 -10.74
C ALA A 953 11.64 35.05 -10.02
N GLY A 954 11.16 33.88 -10.45
CA GLY A 954 10.03 33.16 -9.83
C GLY A 954 8.64 33.68 -10.24
N ASN A 955 8.52 34.48 -11.29
CA ASN A 955 7.21 34.81 -11.87
C ASN A 955 6.79 33.77 -12.90
N LYS A 956 5.49 33.48 -13.00
CA LYS A 956 4.91 32.64 -14.03
C LYS A 956 3.89 33.42 -14.87
N THR A 957 3.83 33.09 -16.15
CA THR A 957 2.82 33.64 -17.05
C THR A 957 1.43 33.16 -16.62
N CYS A 958 0.62 34.08 -16.10
CA CYS A 958 -0.74 33.85 -15.64
C CYS A 958 -1.75 34.16 -16.75
N ILE A 959 -2.46 33.12 -17.22
CA ILE A 959 -3.53 33.22 -18.22
C ILE A 959 -4.88 33.08 -17.51
N GLN A 960 -5.66 34.16 -17.49
CA GLN A 960 -6.99 34.21 -16.88
C GLN A 960 -8.05 34.24 -17.98
N THR A 961 -8.88 33.21 -18.04
CA THR A 961 -10.06 33.20 -18.93
C THR A 961 -11.25 33.81 -18.21
N ASN A 962 -11.88 34.83 -18.79
CA ASN A 962 -13.04 35.49 -18.22
C ASN A 962 -14.30 35.02 -18.96
N LEU A 963 -15.31 34.59 -18.20
CA LEU A 963 -16.64 34.28 -18.72
C LEU A 963 -17.64 35.39 -18.36
N ASP A 964 -18.63 35.59 -19.21
CA ASP A 964 -19.80 36.41 -18.87
C ASP A 964 -20.71 35.67 -17.85
N LYS A 965 -21.77 36.33 -17.39
CA LYS A 965 -22.71 35.73 -16.41
C LYS A 965 -23.47 34.51 -16.95
N SER A 966 -23.51 34.33 -18.26
CA SER A 966 -24.15 33.21 -18.95
C SER A 966 -23.16 32.07 -19.24
N GLY A 967 -21.90 32.20 -18.80
CA GLY A 967 -20.86 31.20 -19.04
C GLY A 967 -20.23 31.27 -20.43
N ASN A 968 -20.51 32.32 -21.23
CA ASN A 968 -19.86 32.49 -22.53
C ASN A 968 -18.49 33.13 -22.38
N PHE A 969 -17.58 32.82 -23.30
CA PHE A 969 -16.26 33.45 -23.33
C PHE A 969 -16.36 34.97 -23.51
N GLU A 970 -15.80 35.74 -22.57
CA GLU A 970 -15.76 37.20 -22.60
C GLU A 970 -14.36 37.70 -23.05
N SER A 971 -13.29 37.19 -22.45
CA SER A 971 -11.90 37.57 -22.79
C SER A 971 -10.85 36.63 -22.19
N VAL A 972 -9.59 36.75 -22.64
CA VAL A 972 -8.41 36.23 -21.93
C VAL A 972 -7.54 37.40 -21.47
N THR A 973 -7.15 37.40 -20.19
CA THR A 973 -6.14 38.31 -19.65
C THR A 973 -4.85 37.53 -19.44
N VAL A 974 -3.72 38.02 -19.96
CA VAL A 974 -2.40 37.44 -19.70
C VAL A 974 -1.60 38.44 -18.86
N SER A 975 -1.02 37.98 -17.77
CA SER A 975 -0.22 38.79 -16.85
C SER A 975 1.01 38.01 -16.39
N CYS A 976 2.11 38.69 -16.08
CA CYS A 976 3.26 38.07 -15.42
C CYS A 976 3.14 38.32 -13.91
N LEU A 977 2.92 37.24 -13.14
CA LEU A 977 2.70 37.30 -11.70
C LEU A 977 3.62 36.30 -11.00
N LYS A 978 3.94 36.51 -9.72
CA LYS A 978 4.62 35.50 -8.92
C LYS A 978 3.87 34.17 -8.95
N GLU A 979 4.59 33.06 -8.89
CA GLU A 979 3.99 31.74 -8.70
C GLU A 979 2.97 31.75 -7.55
N GLY A 980 1.87 31.00 -7.69
CA GLY A 980 0.73 31.03 -6.76
C GLY A 980 -0.18 32.27 -6.83
N SER A 981 0.26 33.40 -7.41
CA SER A 981 -0.54 34.64 -7.44
C SER A 981 -1.59 34.70 -8.58
N CYS A 982 -1.65 33.67 -9.43
CA CYS A 982 -2.55 33.62 -10.57
C CYS A 982 -3.99 33.22 -10.17
N LYS A 983 -4.82 34.24 -9.90
CA LYS A 983 -6.25 34.06 -9.60
C LYS A 983 -7.02 33.54 -10.83
N PRO A 984 -8.09 32.74 -10.67
CA PRO A 984 -9.01 32.45 -11.76
C PRO A 984 -9.57 33.73 -12.40
N GLY A 985 -9.89 33.68 -13.68
CA GLY A 985 -10.59 34.78 -14.33
C GLY A 985 -12.03 34.94 -13.84
N LYS A 986 -12.69 36.02 -14.27
CA LYS A 986 -14.07 36.33 -13.88
C LYS A 986 -15.00 35.16 -14.22
N ASN A 987 -15.83 34.75 -13.25
CA ASN A 987 -16.75 33.61 -13.33
C ASN A 987 -16.05 32.24 -13.59
N MET A 988 -14.77 32.13 -13.24
CA MET A 988 -14.04 30.87 -13.15
C MET A 988 -13.65 30.59 -11.70
N LYS A 989 -13.37 29.33 -11.37
CA LYS A 989 -12.75 28.88 -10.12
C LYS A 989 -11.64 27.87 -10.40
N ARG A 990 -10.70 27.73 -9.47
CA ARG A 990 -9.65 26.71 -9.53
C ARG A 990 -10.10 25.51 -8.69
N CYS A 991 -9.95 24.31 -9.22
CA CYS A 991 -10.20 23.05 -8.51
C CYS A 991 -8.95 22.56 -7.78
N PRO A 992 -9.09 21.64 -6.81
CA PRO A 992 -7.95 21.03 -6.11
C PRO A 992 -6.93 20.40 -7.07
N THR A 993 -7.40 19.80 -8.17
CA THR A 993 -6.56 19.26 -9.27
C THR A 993 -5.77 20.32 -10.06
N GLY A 994 -5.85 21.59 -9.67
CA GLY A 994 -5.26 22.73 -10.37
C GLY A 994 -6.06 23.22 -11.59
N ALA A 995 -7.06 22.46 -12.04
CA ALA A 995 -7.89 22.80 -13.19
C ALA A 995 -8.66 24.11 -12.98
N VAL A 996 -8.74 24.96 -14.01
CA VAL A 996 -9.51 26.22 -13.95
C VAL A 996 -10.78 26.06 -14.76
N ILE A 997 -11.93 26.02 -14.06
CA ILE A 997 -13.25 25.71 -14.62
C ILE A 997 -14.24 26.86 -14.39
N ALA A 998 -15.36 26.88 -15.10
CA ALA A 998 -16.45 27.82 -14.85
C ALA A 998 -16.97 27.66 -13.41
N SER A 999 -17.23 28.76 -12.70
CA SER A 999 -17.63 28.71 -11.28
C SER A 999 -18.87 27.86 -11.01
N ALA A 1000 -19.76 27.75 -12.00
CA ALA A 1000 -20.99 26.96 -11.93
C ALA A 1000 -20.77 25.44 -11.98
N ASN A 1001 -19.61 24.97 -12.46
CA ASN A 1001 -19.32 23.53 -12.54
C ASN A 1001 -18.74 23.03 -11.20
N ALA A 1002 -19.11 21.83 -10.74
CA ALA A 1002 -18.47 21.21 -9.59
C ALA A 1002 -17.06 20.70 -9.94
N CYS A 1003 -16.11 20.84 -9.00
CA CYS A 1003 -14.79 20.25 -9.14
C CYS A 1003 -14.90 18.73 -9.02
N GLN A 1004 -14.25 18.01 -9.92
CA GLN A 1004 -14.20 16.56 -9.97
C GLN A 1004 -12.79 16.16 -10.37
N ASP A 1005 -12.24 15.17 -9.70
CA ASP A 1005 -11.00 14.57 -10.13
C ASP A 1005 -11.28 13.54 -11.23
N LEU A 1006 -11.31 14.02 -12.48
CA LEU A 1006 -11.68 13.19 -13.63
C LEU A 1006 -10.60 12.18 -14.04
N TYR A 1007 -9.37 12.34 -13.53
CA TYR A 1007 -8.21 11.56 -13.95
C TYR A 1007 -7.57 10.80 -12.79
N GLY A 1008 -7.94 11.06 -11.54
CA GLY A 1008 -7.40 10.35 -10.38
C GLY A 1008 -6.02 10.90 -10.01
N THR A 1009 -5.96 11.87 -9.10
CA THR A 1009 -4.74 12.26 -8.40
C THR A 1009 -4.31 11.06 -7.54
N GLY A 1010 -3.46 10.19 -8.10
CA GLY A 1010 -3.00 8.94 -7.48
C GLY A 1010 -3.56 7.65 -8.10
N GLY A 1011 -4.41 7.72 -9.13
CA GLY A 1011 -4.94 6.51 -9.80
C GLY A 1011 -3.90 5.87 -10.71
N LYS A 1012 -3.66 4.55 -10.57
CA LYS A 1012 -2.73 3.71 -11.36
C LYS A 1012 -2.83 3.80 -12.90
N ASN A 1013 -3.78 4.58 -13.44
CA ASN A 1013 -4.09 4.69 -14.87
C ASN A 1013 -3.72 6.04 -15.53
N THR A 1014 -3.04 6.96 -14.85
CA THR A 1014 -2.54 8.18 -15.50
C THR A 1014 -1.05 8.13 -15.74
N THR A 1015 -0.64 7.97 -17.00
CA THR A 1015 0.75 8.12 -17.39
C THR A 1015 1.09 9.61 -17.39
N ALA A 1016 1.88 10.06 -16.42
CA ALA A 1016 2.44 11.40 -16.44
C ALA A 1016 3.31 11.56 -17.70
N VAL A 1017 3.24 12.72 -18.35
CA VAL A 1017 4.11 13.04 -19.48
C VAL A 1017 5.34 13.76 -18.94
N SER A 1018 6.53 13.23 -19.19
CA SER A 1018 7.79 13.84 -18.74
C SER A 1018 8.08 15.16 -19.46
N GLU A 1019 8.89 16.02 -18.85
CA GLU A 1019 9.13 17.40 -19.29
C GLU A 1019 9.65 17.52 -20.75
N ASN A 1020 10.32 16.48 -21.25
CA ASN A 1020 10.91 16.47 -22.59
C ASN A 1020 10.03 15.84 -23.67
N GLN A 1021 8.84 15.32 -23.33
CA GLN A 1021 7.94 14.69 -24.31
C GLN A 1021 6.77 15.62 -24.65
N LYS A 1022 6.71 16.10 -25.90
CA LYS A 1022 5.53 16.80 -26.43
C LYS A 1022 4.55 15.80 -27.02
N GLN A 1023 3.41 15.66 -26.37
CA GLN A 1023 2.26 14.89 -26.85
C GLN A 1023 1.15 15.83 -27.34
N THR A 1024 0.42 15.42 -28.36
CA THR A 1024 -0.74 16.14 -28.87
C THR A 1024 -1.85 15.17 -29.21
N SER A 1025 -3.05 15.44 -28.70
CA SER A 1025 -4.26 14.68 -28.98
C SER A 1025 -5.24 15.56 -29.75
N LYS A 1026 -5.67 15.09 -30.93
CA LYS A 1026 -6.66 15.77 -31.78
C LYS A 1026 -7.95 14.96 -31.78
N ILE A 1027 -9.02 15.55 -31.26
CA ILE A 1027 -10.36 14.95 -31.20
C ILE A 1027 -11.26 15.63 -32.21
N ILE A 1028 -11.95 14.84 -33.04
CA ILE A 1028 -12.92 15.36 -34.00
C ILE A 1028 -14.33 15.00 -33.56
N LEU A 1029 -15.13 16.01 -33.26
CA LEU A 1029 -16.55 15.86 -33.02
C LEU A 1029 -17.33 16.24 -34.28
N THR A 1030 -18.04 15.29 -34.87
CA THR A 1030 -18.97 15.57 -35.97
C THR A 1030 -20.22 16.22 -35.40
N LEU A 1031 -20.62 17.37 -35.93
CA LEU A 1031 -21.84 18.06 -35.52
C LEU A 1031 -23.00 17.60 -36.42
N GLU A 1032 -24.10 17.15 -35.83
CA GLU A 1032 -25.37 16.88 -36.54
C GLU A 1032 -25.91 18.15 -37.19
N SER A 1033 -25.73 19.28 -36.50
CA SER A 1033 -26.06 20.60 -36.98
C SER A 1033 -25.14 21.62 -36.32
N ALA A 1034 -24.49 22.46 -37.13
CA ALA A 1034 -23.73 23.60 -36.64
C ALA A 1034 -24.64 24.83 -36.50
N THR A 1035 -24.41 25.65 -35.49
CA THR A 1035 -25.10 26.94 -35.35
C THR A 1035 -24.62 27.92 -36.43
N GLN A 1036 -25.43 28.91 -36.79
CA GLN A 1036 -25.03 29.94 -37.77
C GLN A 1036 -23.75 30.69 -37.36
N ASN A 1037 -23.47 30.75 -36.06
CA ASN A 1037 -22.32 31.42 -35.46
C ASN A 1037 -21.27 30.45 -34.91
N ALA A 1038 -21.24 29.19 -35.37
CA ALA A 1038 -20.36 28.17 -34.82
C ALA A 1038 -18.88 28.60 -34.80
N VAL A 1039 -18.41 29.28 -35.85
CA VAL A 1039 -17.03 29.79 -35.92
C VAL A 1039 -16.78 30.88 -34.87
N ALA A 1040 -17.72 31.81 -34.68
CA ALA A 1040 -17.60 32.88 -33.69
C ALA A 1040 -17.69 32.34 -32.25
N ASN A 1041 -18.43 31.25 -32.04
CA ASN A 1041 -18.63 30.60 -30.75
C ASN A 1041 -17.60 29.52 -30.43
N ALA A 1042 -16.63 29.28 -31.32
CA ALA A 1042 -15.60 28.27 -31.16
C ALA A 1042 -14.86 28.42 -29.81
N GLU A 1043 -14.42 29.63 -29.46
CA GLU A 1043 -13.74 29.88 -28.18
C GLU A 1043 -14.63 29.60 -26.96
N THR A 1044 -15.92 29.93 -27.02
CA THR A 1044 -16.86 29.56 -25.95
C THR A 1044 -16.91 28.04 -25.79
N ALA A 1045 -17.04 27.29 -26.89
CA ALA A 1045 -17.02 25.83 -26.82
C ALA A 1045 -15.70 25.29 -26.29
N ARG A 1046 -14.55 25.87 -26.66
CA ARG A 1046 -13.24 25.47 -26.13
C ARG A 1046 -13.17 25.63 -24.61
N VAL A 1047 -13.56 26.79 -24.09
CA VAL A 1047 -13.50 27.06 -22.66
C VAL A 1047 -14.48 26.18 -21.89
N THR A 1048 -15.69 25.98 -22.40
CA THR A 1048 -16.66 25.09 -21.76
C THR A 1048 -16.23 23.63 -21.83
N LEU A 1049 -15.59 23.19 -22.92
CA LEU A 1049 -14.98 21.86 -23.01
C LEU A 1049 -13.84 21.70 -21.99
N ASN A 1050 -12.93 22.67 -21.88
CA ASN A 1050 -11.88 22.65 -20.85
C ASN A 1050 -12.48 22.54 -19.43
N SER A 1051 -13.58 23.28 -19.20
CA SER A 1051 -14.31 23.30 -17.93
C SER A 1051 -15.00 21.97 -17.61
N VAL A 1052 -15.51 21.27 -18.63
CA VAL A 1052 -16.16 19.96 -18.49
C VAL A 1052 -15.13 18.84 -18.35
N LEU A 1053 -13.98 18.97 -19.03
CA LEU A 1053 -12.87 18.02 -18.98
C LEU A 1053 -11.89 18.27 -17.84
N GLN A 1054 -12.11 19.33 -17.05
CA GLN A 1054 -11.31 19.73 -15.88
C GLN A 1054 -9.80 19.62 -16.13
N LEU A 1055 -9.33 20.25 -17.19
CA LEU A 1055 -7.94 20.08 -17.63
C LEU A 1055 -6.96 20.65 -16.60
N PRO A 1056 -5.98 19.85 -16.13
CA PRO A 1056 -4.95 20.33 -15.22
C PRO A 1056 -4.05 21.39 -15.88
N PRO A 1057 -3.29 22.15 -15.07
CA PRO A 1057 -2.28 23.07 -15.57
C PRO A 1057 -1.23 22.32 -16.42
N GLY A 1058 -0.64 23.03 -17.38
CA GLY A 1058 0.37 22.49 -18.32
C GLY A 1058 -0.20 21.91 -19.62
N LEU A 1059 -1.53 21.71 -19.69
CA LEU A 1059 -2.22 21.41 -20.94
C LEU A 1059 -2.71 22.69 -21.63
N THR A 1060 -2.44 22.78 -22.92
CA THR A 1060 -2.95 23.82 -23.82
C THR A 1060 -3.99 23.24 -24.75
N THR A 1061 -5.02 24.02 -25.06
CA THR A 1061 -6.08 23.60 -25.97
C THR A 1061 -6.36 24.60 -27.06
N SER A 1062 -6.76 24.09 -28.22
CA SER A 1062 -7.31 24.89 -29.31
C SER A 1062 -8.54 24.20 -29.88
N VAL A 1063 -9.43 24.98 -30.50
CA VAL A 1063 -10.58 24.42 -31.20
C VAL A 1063 -10.76 25.07 -32.56
N ALA A 1064 -11.15 24.28 -33.55
CA ALA A 1064 -11.43 24.75 -34.89
C ALA A 1064 -12.75 24.15 -35.40
N VAL A 1065 -13.62 24.99 -35.95
CA VAL A 1065 -14.84 24.54 -36.65
C VAL A 1065 -14.54 24.48 -38.14
N LYS A 1066 -14.59 23.30 -38.76
CA LYS A 1066 -14.36 23.11 -40.19
C LYS A 1066 -15.65 22.64 -40.88
N SER A 1067 -16.04 23.32 -41.96
CA SER A 1067 -17.18 22.92 -42.79
C SER A 1067 -16.75 21.84 -43.79
N GLY A 1068 -17.38 20.65 -43.77
CA GLY A 1068 -17.06 19.55 -44.68
C GLY A 1068 -17.52 19.73 -46.14
N GLY A 1069 -17.68 20.96 -46.63
CA GLY A 1069 -18.07 21.24 -48.01
C GLY A 1069 -17.23 22.38 -48.60
N SER A 1070 -16.73 22.20 -49.82
CA SER A 1070 -15.93 23.18 -50.58
C SER A 1070 -16.73 24.41 -51.08
N GLY A 1071 -17.93 24.64 -50.55
CA GLY A 1071 -18.81 25.76 -50.89
C GLY A 1071 -18.86 26.82 -49.77
N ARG A 1072 -18.96 28.10 -50.14
CA ARG A 1072 -19.03 29.28 -49.24
C ARG A 1072 -20.19 29.31 -48.24
N ARG A 1073 -21.01 28.25 -48.14
CA ARG A 1073 -22.09 28.09 -47.15
C ARG A 1073 -21.83 26.81 -46.35
N LEU A 1074 -21.80 26.94 -45.01
CA LEU A 1074 -21.76 25.81 -44.07
C LEU A 1074 -22.93 24.86 -44.39
N SER A 1075 -22.62 23.71 -45.01
CA SER A 1075 -23.56 22.59 -45.08
C SER A 1075 -23.72 22.03 -43.67
N THR A 1076 -24.95 21.96 -43.17
CA THR A 1076 -25.23 21.60 -41.77
C THR A 1076 -24.89 20.16 -41.43
N SER A 1077 -24.80 19.27 -42.42
CA SER A 1077 -24.63 17.82 -42.22
C SER A 1077 -23.18 17.31 -42.19
N SER A 1078 -22.17 18.18 -42.33
CA SER A 1078 -20.75 17.75 -42.34
C SER A 1078 -19.81 18.70 -41.61
N THR A 1079 -20.32 19.52 -40.69
CA THR A 1079 -19.45 20.41 -39.90
C THR A 1079 -18.75 19.61 -38.80
N LYS A 1080 -17.43 19.76 -38.70
CA LYS A 1080 -16.58 19.07 -37.73
C LYS A 1080 -16.01 20.09 -36.74
N LEU A 1081 -16.06 19.80 -35.45
CA LEU A 1081 -15.36 20.53 -34.39
C LEU A 1081 -14.08 19.75 -34.07
N VAL A 1082 -12.92 20.33 -34.36
CA VAL A 1082 -11.61 19.76 -34.05
C VAL A 1082 -11.12 20.38 -32.75
N TYR A 1083 -11.04 19.59 -31.69
CA TYR A 1083 -10.52 19.98 -30.39
C TYR A 1083 -9.13 19.38 -30.21
N THR A 1084 -8.11 20.22 -30.02
CA THR A 1084 -6.72 19.78 -29.88
C THR A 1084 -6.25 20.07 -28.47
N VAL A 1085 -5.59 19.10 -27.85
CA VAL A 1085 -4.98 19.19 -26.52
C VAL A 1085 -3.50 18.85 -26.67
N SER A 1086 -2.62 19.70 -26.17
CA SER A 1086 -1.16 19.51 -26.21
C SER A 1086 -0.55 19.89 -24.87
N ASN A 1087 0.45 19.15 -24.40
CA ASN A 1087 1.22 19.58 -23.23
C ASN A 1087 2.34 20.56 -23.65
N THR A 1088 2.63 21.54 -22.79
CA THR A 1088 3.75 22.48 -22.97
C THR A 1088 4.97 22.16 -22.10
N GLY A 1089 4.92 21.06 -21.34
CA GLY A 1089 5.95 20.60 -20.40
C GLY A 1089 5.45 19.35 -19.67
N SER A 1090 5.96 19.08 -18.47
CA SER A 1090 5.47 17.98 -17.66
C SER A 1090 4.00 18.19 -17.29
N THR A 1091 3.18 17.14 -17.42
CA THR A 1091 1.77 17.16 -17.01
C THR A 1091 1.38 15.86 -16.33
N GLY A 1092 0.62 15.96 -15.23
CA GLY A 1092 0.07 14.78 -14.54
C GLY A 1092 -1.00 14.03 -15.33
N VAL A 1093 -1.52 14.62 -16.42
CA VAL A 1093 -2.48 13.98 -17.33
C VAL A 1093 -1.97 14.06 -18.75
N ALA A 1094 -1.85 12.92 -19.42
CA ALA A 1094 -1.49 12.85 -20.82
C ALA A 1094 -2.61 13.40 -21.73
N PRO A 1095 -2.30 14.14 -22.81
CA PRO A 1095 -3.29 14.56 -23.81
C PRO A 1095 -4.13 13.40 -24.37
N SER A 1096 -3.56 12.20 -24.43
CA SER A 1096 -4.23 10.96 -24.84
C SER A 1096 -5.43 10.61 -23.95
N ALA A 1097 -5.24 10.63 -22.63
CA ALA A 1097 -6.27 10.35 -21.63
C ALA A 1097 -7.42 11.37 -21.71
N VAL A 1098 -7.11 12.64 -21.95
CA VAL A 1098 -8.13 13.68 -22.21
C VAL A 1098 -8.94 13.34 -23.46
N GLY A 1099 -8.27 12.89 -24.52
CA GLY A 1099 -8.92 12.50 -25.77
C GLY A 1099 -9.85 11.30 -25.62
N GLU A 1100 -9.43 10.29 -24.87
CA GLU A 1100 -10.23 9.11 -24.56
C GLU A 1100 -11.45 9.44 -23.69
N ARG A 1101 -11.27 10.27 -22.67
CA ARG A 1101 -12.38 10.76 -21.85
C ARG A 1101 -13.42 11.50 -22.71
N LEU A 1102 -12.97 12.42 -23.58
CA LEU A 1102 -13.86 13.15 -24.48
C LEU A 1102 -14.59 12.22 -25.48
N LYS A 1103 -13.92 11.18 -25.99
CA LYS A 1103 -14.54 10.14 -26.83
C LYS A 1103 -15.64 9.41 -26.06
N ASN A 1104 -15.38 8.98 -24.83
CA ASN A 1104 -16.34 8.25 -24.01
C ASN A 1104 -17.56 9.13 -23.70
N MET A 1105 -17.35 10.42 -23.41
CA MET A 1105 -18.44 11.37 -23.24
C MET A 1105 -19.29 11.55 -24.50
N ALA A 1106 -18.67 11.50 -25.69
CA ALA A 1106 -19.39 11.61 -26.96
C ALA A 1106 -20.17 10.34 -27.29
N LYS A 1107 -19.57 9.16 -27.09
CA LYS A 1107 -20.25 7.86 -27.27
C LYS A 1107 -21.44 7.69 -26.32
N SER A 1108 -21.30 8.12 -25.07
CA SER A 1108 -22.37 8.01 -24.07
C SER A 1108 -23.48 9.06 -24.23
N GLY A 1109 -23.35 10.01 -25.17
CA GLY A 1109 -24.31 11.11 -25.32
C GLY A 1109 -24.34 12.04 -24.11
N SER A 1110 -23.20 12.25 -23.45
CA SER A 1110 -23.10 13.03 -22.22
C SER A 1110 -23.77 14.41 -22.32
N LYS A 1111 -24.69 14.70 -21.39
CA LYS A 1111 -25.35 16.01 -21.28
C LYS A 1111 -24.34 17.14 -21.07
N LYS A 1112 -23.25 16.89 -20.33
CA LYS A 1112 -22.17 17.87 -20.11
C LYS A 1112 -21.47 18.23 -21.41
N LEU A 1113 -21.14 17.22 -22.24
CA LEU A 1113 -20.55 17.46 -23.56
C LEU A 1113 -21.51 18.20 -24.48
N ALA A 1114 -22.77 17.75 -24.55
CA ALA A 1114 -23.79 18.39 -25.38
C ALA A 1114 -23.99 19.86 -25.00
N SER A 1115 -23.97 20.18 -23.70
CA SER A 1115 -24.00 21.55 -23.20
C SER A 1115 -22.76 22.34 -23.61
N ALA A 1116 -21.56 21.78 -23.43
CA ALA A 1116 -20.29 22.42 -23.78
C ALA A 1116 -20.17 22.77 -25.27
N THR A 1117 -20.71 21.93 -26.15
CA THR A 1117 -20.66 22.16 -27.61
C THR A 1117 -21.90 22.88 -28.14
N SER A 1118 -22.94 23.09 -27.34
CA SER A 1118 -24.23 23.62 -27.81
C SER A 1118 -24.14 24.97 -28.57
N THR A 1119 -23.15 25.80 -28.22
CA THR A 1119 -22.92 27.10 -28.86
C THR A 1119 -22.38 26.97 -30.28
N VAL A 1120 -21.70 25.86 -30.61
CA VAL A 1120 -21.18 25.55 -31.94
C VAL A 1120 -22.04 24.54 -32.70
N GLY A 1121 -22.78 23.67 -32.01
CA GLY A 1121 -23.70 22.73 -32.62
C GLY A 1121 -24.03 21.53 -31.74
N LYS A 1122 -24.92 20.67 -32.23
CA LYS A 1122 -25.24 19.40 -31.58
C LYS A 1122 -24.25 18.33 -32.04
N VAL A 1123 -23.51 17.72 -31.13
CA VAL A 1123 -22.58 16.61 -31.43
C VAL A 1123 -23.38 15.37 -31.82
N ASN A 1124 -22.97 14.72 -32.90
CA ASN A 1124 -23.46 13.40 -33.28
C ASN A 1124 -22.79 12.36 -32.36
N ALA A 1125 -23.58 11.51 -31.71
CA ALA A 1125 -23.08 10.49 -30.78
C ALA A 1125 -22.08 9.51 -31.42
N LYS A 1126 -21.99 9.47 -32.76
CA LYS A 1126 -20.96 8.75 -33.52
C LYS A 1126 -19.62 9.53 -33.60
N ALA A 1127 -19.05 9.92 -32.46
CA ALA A 1127 -17.72 10.54 -32.47
C ALA A 1127 -16.61 9.50 -32.62
N THR A 1128 -15.66 9.76 -33.50
CA THR A 1128 -14.50 8.88 -33.77
C THR A 1128 -13.25 9.52 -33.16
N GLN A 1129 -12.53 8.78 -32.30
CA GLN A 1129 -11.17 9.14 -31.89
C GLN A 1129 -10.21 8.69 -32.99
N LEU A 1130 -9.22 9.51 -33.32
CA LEU A 1130 -8.13 9.12 -34.19
C LEU A 1130 -6.99 8.53 -33.34
N PRO A 1131 -6.33 7.46 -33.78
CA PRO A 1131 -5.16 6.94 -33.09
C PRO A 1131 -4.07 8.02 -33.00
N LEU A 1132 -3.37 8.05 -31.85
CA LEU A 1132 -2.29 9.00 -31.55
C LEU A 1132 -1.07 8.69 -32.43
N GLY A 1133 -0.31 9.73 -32.75
CA GLY A 1133 1.00 9.66 -33.42
C GLY A 1133 2.06 10.38 -32.62
#